data_AF-A0AAW0DW19-F1
#
_entry.id   AF-A0AAW0DW19-F1
#
_cell.length_a   1.000
_cell.length_b   1.000
_cell.length_c   1.000
_cell.angle_alpha   90.00
_cell.angle_beta   90.00
_cell.angle_gamma   90.00
#
_symmetry.space_group_name_H-M   'P 1'
#
loop_
_entity.id
_entity.type
_entity.pdbx_description
1 polymer ?
#
loop_
_entity_poly.entity_id
_entity_poly.type
_entity_poly.pdbx_seq_one_letter_code
_entity_poly.pdbx_strand_id
1 'polypeptide(L)'
;MSTPSSSSFSLAGHPSIPTRPLIVSLGQIRVSIPVSTNPDEWISAEVLREDFVHQQSLVDAIDTTTQLENAQEATVELAARFLGFVAKKLGQLPESTAARTSLLLNVFNYFTSTYLHTQEVHCVVASFDTEVRKTVLSSYFLALAVLRENNVEVSSGPKSALLSAVADKKASVFALFGGQGTNEVYFDELQSLYDIYKPFVSSFLAGVTNDALIPLAAANSASPHYNFGLDVVSWLSGASPRPSTAYLASVPVSFPLIGLTQLAQYLVACNVAGMTPGQYRETISGATGHSQGIVSAVAISASDSFESFTANALKAIRWLFFSGLRGQQAFPVVALEPGIVADSIEGGEGMPTPMLSITGLKLTEVEAHIKKTNAHLAENAKLSVSLHNGPRAFVVTGPALSLYGLVTHLRKVRAPSGLDQSKTPFSQRKPVFSVRFLVVGVPYHSTYLSGATEKLIAEDLGGDELWKAEDLKIPVFNTEDGTDLRQLSTSITNSLCEQIFTKPIHWSTATNFPESATHAVDFGPGGLSGIGPLTAKNLDGRGVRVIVVGDRAKGDAELYNAERVRYEEWWSKKFAPGLVKTSDGTMYLDTPFSRLLGKPPIMVAGMTPSTVQAGFVSAVLNAGYHIELAGGGHYNAAALRSKMREFINVILL
;
A
#
# COMPACT_ATOMS: atom_id res chain seq x y z
N MET A 1 39.43 18.18 83.47
CA MET A 1 39.43 16.79 82.98
C MET A 1 38.33 16.68 81.96
N SER A 2 38.75 16.44 80.73
CA SER A 2 38.00 16.45 79.48
C SER A 2 37.16 15.19 79.30
N THR A 3 35.92 15.37 78.87
CA THR A 3 35.04 14.32 78.35
C THR A 3 35.52 13.86 76.96
N PRO A 4 35.52 12.55 76.64
CA PRO A 4 35.85 12.08 75.31
C PRO A 4 34.62 12.15 74.38
N SER A 5 34.89 12.54 73.14
CA SER A 5 33.97 12.59 72.01
C SER A 5 33.49 11.19 71.61
N SER A 6 32.17 11.03 71.45
CA SER A 6 31.58 9.88 70.75
C SER A 6 31.78 10.06 69.24
N SER A 7 32.56 9.17 68.66
CA SER A 7 32.78 9.03 67.22
C SER A 7 31.47 8.63 66.53
N SER A 8 31.05 9.44 65.56
CA SER A 8 30.05 9.06 64.56
C SER A 8 30.65 8.01 63.63
N PHE A 9 30.13 6.79 63.69
CA PHE A 9 30.35 5.79 62.65
C PHE A 9 29.67 6.26 61.36
N SER A 10 30.45 6.82 60.44
CA SER A 10 30.09 6.93 59.03
C SER A 10 30.09 5.52 58.44
N LEU A 11 28.89 4.95 58.24
CA LEU A 11 28.71 3.76 57.43
C LEU A 11 29.13 4.11 56.00
N ALA A 12 30.28 3.59 55.58
CA ALA A 12 30.72 3.61 54.20
C ALA A 12 29.59 3.06 53.31
N GLY A 13 29.16 3.86 52.33
CA GLY A 13 28.08 3.50 51.41
C GLY A 13 28.39 2.19 50.68
N HIS A 14 27.56 1.18 50.94
CA HIS A 14 27.52 -0.02 50.10
C HIS A 14 27.23 0.39 48.65
N PRO A 15 27.81 -0.27 47.63
CA PRO A 15 27.40 -0.05 46.25
C PRO A 15 25.92 -0.43 46.14
N SER A 16 25.03 0.57 45.96
CA SER A 16 23.63 0.28 45.71
C SER A 16 23.55 -0.40 44.34
N ILE A 17 22.87 -1.55 44.27
CA ILE A 17 22.59 -2.20 42.99
C ILE A 17 21.54 -1.30 42.32
N PRO A 18 21.84 -0.62 41.19
CA PRO A 18 20.96 0.42 40.65
C PRO A 18 19.72 -0.16 39.96
N THR A 19 19.78 -1.40 39.49
CA THR A 19 18.67 -2.10 38.83
C THR A 19 18.58 -3.56 39.28
N ARG A 20 17.36 -4.10 39.33
CA ARG A 20 17.05 -5.48 39.68
C ARG A 20 16.11 -6.08 38.63
N PRO A 21 16.27 -7.36 38.24
CA PRO A 21 15.40 -7.99 37.26
C PRO A 21 13.99 -8.24 37.83
N LEU A 22 12.98 -7.64 37.20
CA LEU A 22 11.57 -7.98 37.35
C LEU A 22 11.24 -9.13 36.40
N ILE A 23 10.88 -10.29 36.95
CA ILE A 23 10.52 -11.48 36.17
C ILE A 23 9.02 -11.49 35.89
N VAL A 24 8.63 -11.38 34.63
CA VAL A 24 7.24 -11.58 34.19
C VAL A 24 7.14 -12.94 33.52
N SER A 25 6.29 -13.83 34.03
CA SER A 25 6.17 -15.21 33.54
C SER A 25 4.71 -15.61 33.36
N LEU A 26 4.40 -16.21 32.21
CA LEU A 26 3.12 -16.89 31.92
C LEU A 26 3.42 -18.28 31.36
N GLY A 27 2.93 -19.32 32.03
CA GLY A 27 3.22 -20.70 31.67
C GLY A 27 4.72 -21.00 31.60
N GLN A 28 5.21 -21.40 30.41
CA GLN A 28 6.62 -21.72 30.17
C GLN A 28 7.46 -20.52 29.67
N ILE A 29 6.84 -19.38 29.36
CA ILE A 29 7.51 -18.21 28.81
C ILE A 29 7.79 -17.21 29.95
N ARG A 30 9.00 -16.63 29.93
CA ARG A 30 9.41 -15.60 30.90
C ARG A 30 10.24 -14.51 30.23
N VAL A 31 10.06 -13.29 30.70
CA VAL A 31 10.91 -12.13 30.37
C VAL A 31 11.50 -11.55 31.66
N SER A 32 12.74 -11.08 31.57
CA SER A 32 13.50 -10.56 32.71
C SER A 32 13.87 -9.11 32.43
N ILE A 33 13.13 -8.19 33.04
CA ILE A 33 13.19 -6.76 32.71
C ILE A 33 14.01 -6.05 33.79
N PRO A 34 15.11 -5.35 33.45
CA PRO A 34 15.84 -4.55 34.43
C PRO A 34 14.99 -3.35 34.87
N VAL A 35 14.70 -3.26 36.16
CA VAL A 35 13.93 -2.17 36.77
C VAL A 35 14.74 -1.52 37.88
N SER A 36 14.58 -0.21 38.07
CA SER A 36 15.22 0.55 39.16
C SER A 36 14.93 -0.04 40.55
N THR A 37 15.91 0.05 41.45
CA THR A 37 15.79 -0.34 42.86
C THR A 37 15.30 0.79 43.77
N ASN A 38 14.93 1.95 43.21
CA ASN A 38 14.23 2.99 43.96
C ASN A 38 12.96 2.39 44.59
N PRO A 39 12.70 2.59 45.89
CA PRO A 39 11.59 1.95 46.59
C PRO A 39 10.24 2.11 45.89
N ASP A 40 9.87 3.32 45.48
CA ASP A 40 8.55 3.58 44.89
C ASP A 40 8.42 2.95 43.49
N GLU A 41 9.50 2.98 42.71
CA GLU A 41 9.55 2.39 41.38
C GLU A 41 9.51 0.86 41.44
N TRP A 42 10.26 0.25 42.37
CA TRP A 42 10.29 -1.20 42.57
C TRP A 42 8.94 -1.72 43.10
N ILE A 43 8.35 -1.05 44.10
CA ILE A 43 7.02 -1.42 44.63
C ILE A 43 5.97 -1.32 43.51
N SER A 44 5.98 -0.24 42.73
CA SER A 44 5.06 -0.09 41.60
C SER A 44 5.25 -1.20 40.55
N ALA A 45 6.48 -1.65 40.33
CA ALA A 45 6.79 -2.72 39.40
C ALA A 45 6.26 -4.09 39.87
N GLU A 46 6.42 -4.41 41.17
CA GLU A 46 5.91 -5.65 41.75
C GLU A 46 4.38 -5.69 41.72
N VAL A 47 3.71 -4.60 42.11
CA VAL A 47 2.24 -4.51 42.08
C VAL A 47 1.70 -4.69 40.66
N LEU A 48 2.23 -3.95 39.68
CA LEU A 48 1.75 -4.08 38.30
C LEU A 48 2.07 -5.43 37.66
N ARG A 49 3.20 -6.06 38.03
CA ARG A 49 3.50 -7.44 37.62
C ARG A 49 2.47 -8.43 38.19
N GLU A 50 2.13 -8.32 39.46
CA GLU A 50 1.14 -9.19 40.10
C GLU A 50 -0.25 -9.04 39.49
N ASP A 51 -0.69 -7.79 39.32
CA ASP A 51 -1.96 -7.48 38.65
C ASP A 51 -1.99 -8.05 37.22
N PHE A 52 -0.90 -7.88 36.46
CA PHE A 52 -0.79 -8.40 35.11
C PHE A 52 -0.90 -9.93 35.07
N VAL A 53 -0.09 -10.63 35.89
CA VAL A 53 -0.08 -12.10 35.94
C VAL A 53 -1.45 -12.64 36.39
N HIS A 54 -2.08 -11.99 37.37
CA HIS A 54 -3.42 -12.36 37.81
C HIS A 54 -4.44 -12.20 36.68
N GLN A 55 -4.45 -11.07 35.98
CA GLN A 55 -5.37 -10.84 34.86
C GLN A 55 -5.17 -11.84 33.72
N GLN A 56 -3.91 -12.14 33.35
CA GLN A 56 -3.63 -13.11 32.29
C GLN A 56 -4.04 -14.52 32.71
N SER A 57 -3.87 -14.91 33.98
CA SER A 57 -4.31 -16.22 34.47
C SER A 57 -5.83 -16.44 34.35
N LEU A 58 -6.63 -15.37 34.43
CA LEU A 58 -8.08 -15.43 34.22
C LEU A 58 -8.45 -15.63 32.74
N VAL A 59 -7.64 -15.08 31.83
CA VAL A 59 -7.81 -15.24 30.38
C VAL A 59 -7.39 -16.65 29.95
N ASP A 60 -6.24 -17.12 30.41
CA ASP A 60 -5.69 -18.44 30.08
C ASP A 60 -6.53 -19.60 30.66
N ALA A 61 -7.27 -19.38 31.77
CA ALA A 61 -8.18 -20.37 32.33
C ALA A 61 -9.39 -20.70 31.41
N ILE A 62 -9.68 -19.84 30.43
CA ILE A 62 -10.76 -20.01 29.46
C ILE A 62 -10.26 -20.71 28.18
N ASP A 63 -8.96 -20.61 27.89
CA ASP A 63 -8.34 -21.08 26.64
C ASP A 63 -7.34 -22.22 26.91
N THR A 64 -7.88 -23.37 27.31
CA THR A 64 -7.07 -24.54 27.69
C THR A 64 -6.76 -25.42 26.48
N THR A 65 -5.89 -24.95 25.57
CA THR A 65 -4.95 -25.76 24.78
C THR A 65 -4.33 -24.95 23.63
N THR A 66 -3.12 -24.44 23.82
CA THR A 66 -2.24 -24.09 22.70
C THR A 66 -0.83 -24.53 23.04
N GLN A 67 -0.29 -25.48 22.26
CA GLN A 67 1.14 -25.75 22.28
C GLN A 67 1.87 -24.50 21.80
N LEU A 68 2.99 -24.16 22.44
CA LEU A 68 3.86 -23.06 21.98
C LEU A 68 4.47 -23.44 20.63
N GLU A 69 3.85 -23.03 19.54
CA GLU A 69 4.36 -23.27 18.19
C GLU A 69 5.63 -22.45 17.91
N ASN A 70 5.73 -21.25 18.50
CA ASN A 70 6.87 -20.35 18.32
C ASN A 70 7.25 -19.63 19.63
N ALA A 71 8.31 -20.11 20.29
CA ALA A 71 8.77 -19.56 21.57
C ALA A 71 9.28 -18.11 21.46
N GLN A 72 9.87 -17.72 20.33
CA GLN A 72 10.35 -16.35 20.13
C GLN A 72 9.18 -15.37 20.03
N GLU A 73 8.20 -15.70 19.20
CA GLU A 73 6.97 -14.92 19.02
C GLU A 73 6.21 -14.76 20.34
N ALA A 74 6.01 -15.85 21.08
CA ALA A 74 5.34 -15.82 22.39
C ALA A 74 6.12 -14.97 23.42
N THR A 75 7.46 -14.95 23.36
CA THR A 75 8.28 -14.13 24.27
C THR A 75 8.16 -12.63 23.93
N VAL A 76 8.18 -12.28 22.64
CA VAL A 76 7.96 -10.89 22.19
C VAL A 76 6.54 -10.43 22.54
N GLU A 77 5.56 -11.29 22.33
CA GLU A 77 4.16 -11.02 22.68
C GLU A 77 4.00 -10.78 24.18
N LEU A 78 4.58 -11.63 25.05
CA LEU A 78 4.53 -11.44 26.50
C LEU A 78 5.11 -10.08 26.91
N ALA A 79 6.28 -9.73 26.38
CA ALA A 79 6.92 -8.45 26.65
C ALA A 79 6.02 -7.27 26.20
N ALA A 80 5.43 -7.36 25.01
CA ALA A 80 4.55 -6.33 24.47
C ALA A 80 3.24 -6.21 25.27
N ARG A 81 2.61 -7.34 25.63
CA ARG A 81 1.40 -7.34 26.47
C ARG A 81 1.65 -6.67 27.82
N PHE A 82 2.78 -6.95 28.47
CA PHE A 82 3.16 -6.28 29.72
C PHE A 82 3.44 -4.79 29.50
N LEU A 83 4.17 -4.43 28.44
CA LEU A 83 4.42 -3.04 28.05
C LEU A 83 3.12 -2.24 27.88
N GLY A 84 2.17 -2.79 27.11
CA GLY A 84 0.85 -2.20 26.89
C GLY A 84 0.02 -2.14 28.17
N PHE A 85 0.12 -3.14 29.04
CA PHE A 85 -0.56 -3.15 30.35
C PHE A 85 -0.08 -2.01 31.25
N VAL A 86 1.25 -1.83 31.39
CA VAL A 86 1.82 -0.73 32.19
C VAL A 86 1.37 0.62 31.62
N ALA A 87 1.39 0.79 30.30
CA ALA A 87 0.93 2.02 29.65
C ALA A 87 -0.54 2.35 29.97
N LYS A 88 -1.44 1.36 29.93
CA LYS A 88 -2.88 1.55 30.27
C LYS A 88 -3.10 1.91 31.74
N LYS A 89 -2.19 1.52 32.63
CA LYS A 89 -2.30 1.71 34.08
C LYS A 89 -1.69 3.01 34.58
N LEU A 90 -0.95 3.74 33.74
CA LEU A 90 -0.19 4.92 34.15
C LEU A 90 -1.06 6.00 34.81
N GLY A 91 -2.23 6.32 34.24
CA GLY A 91 -3.13 7.37 34.74
C GLY A 91 -4.11 6.96 35.86
N GLN A 92 -4.09 5.71 36.35
CA GLN A 92 -5.12 5.24 37.31
C GLN A 92 -4.92 5.74 38.75
N LEU A 93 -3.69 6.07 39.14
CA LEU A 93 -3.35 6.53 40.50
C LEU A 93 -2.34 7.68 40.40
N PRO A 94 -2.76 8.95 40.55
CA PRO A 94 -1.90 10.12 40.38
C PRO A 94 -0.63 10.09 41.25
N GLU A 95 -0.74 9.54 42.46
CA GLU A 95 0.38 9.43 43.42
C GLU A 95 1.50 8.49 42.94
N SER A 96 1.19 7.56 42.02
CA SER A 96 2.14 6.57 41.49
C SER A 96 2.60 6.88 40.07
N THR A 97 2.15 7.97 39.46
CA THR A 97 2.43 8.29 38.05
C THR A 97 3.92 8.33 37.75
N ALA A 98 4.72 9.00 38.58
CA ALA A 98 6.16 9.08 38.38
C ALA A 98 6.83 7.69 38.39
N ALA A 99 6.49 6.86 39.40
CA ALA A 99 7.01 5.51 39.52
C ALA A 99 6.59 4.59 38.35
N ARG A 100 5.33 4.73 37.89
CA ARG A 100 4.80 3.98 36.73
C ARG A 100 5.41 4.44 35.42
N THR A 101 5.68 5.73 35.26
CA THR A 101 6.40 6.27 34.09
C THR A 101 7.82 5.72 34.03
N SER A 102 8.54 5.69 35.16
CA SER A 102 9.86 5.06 35.22
C SER A 102 9.82 3.57 34.88
N LEU A 103 8.82 2.83 35.38
CA LEU A 103 8.61 1.43 35.00
C LEU A 103 8.33 1.29 33.50
N LEU A 104 7.43 2.08 32.94
CA LEU A 104 7.10 2.04 31.52
C LEU A 104 8.33 2.29 30.65
N LEU A 105 9.16 3.27 31.02
CA LEU A 105 10.42 3.55 30.34
C LEU A 105 11.40 2.37 30.45
N ASN A 106 11.52 1.73 31.61
CA ASN A 106 12.37 0.55 31.79
C ASN A 106 11.91 -0.62 30.89
N VAL A 107 10.60 -0.90 30.85
CA VAL A 107 10.02 -1.95 30.00
C VAL A 107 10.19 -1.61 28.52
N PHE A 108 9.99 -0.34 28.13
CA PHE A 108 10.16 0.12 26.76
C PHE A 108 11.62 0.01 26.31
N ASN A 109 12.57 0.46 27.13
CA ASN A 109 14.00 0.35 26.84
C ASN A 109 14.45 -1.12 26.75
N TYR A 110 13.94 -1.99 27.61
CA TYR A 110 14.16 -3.42 27.51
C TYR A 110 13.62 -3.97 26.20
N PHE A 111 12.38 -3.65 25.82
CA PHE A 111 11.76 -4.12 24.59
C PHE A 111 12.57 -3.68 23.36
N THR A 112 12.91 -2.39 23.29
CA THR A 112 13.66 -1.81 22.17
C THR A 112 15.08 -2.38 22.08
N SER A 113 15.81 -2.47 23.19
CA SER A 113 17.19 -3.00 23.18
C SER A 113 17.24 -4.51 22.91
N THR A 114 16.24 -5.27 23.34
CA THR A 114 16.21 -6.74 23.18
C THR A 114 15.71 -7.15 21.79
N TYR A 115 14.67 -6.48 21.27
CA TYR A 115 13.98 -6.92 20.06
C TYR A 115 14.14 -5.98 18.86
N LEU A 116 14.41 -4.69 19.09
CA LEU A 116 14.40 -3.64 18.04
C LEU A 116 15.79 -3.01 17.80
N HIS A 117 16.87 -3.69 18.20
CA HIS A 117 18.22 -3.14 18.09
C HIS A 117 18.63 -2.84 16.64
N THR A 118 18.30 -3.73 15.69
CA THR A 118 18.63 -3.54 14.26
C THR A 118 17.40 -3.35 13.37
N GLN A 119 16.21 -3.68 13.86
CA GLN A 119 14.97 -3.70 13.09
C GLN A 119 13.89 -2.85 13.72
N GLU A 120 13.03 -2.31 12.87
CA GLU A 120 11.83 -1.62 13.28
C GLU A 120 10.73 -2.64 13.64
N VAL A 121 9.79 -2.30 14.54
CA VAL A 121 8.82 -3.26 15.10
C VAL A 121 7.97 -3.96 14.04
N HIS A 122 7.60 -3.28 12.95
CA HIS A 122 6.83 -3.87 11.86
C HIS A 122 7.62 -4.96 11.13
N CYS A 123 8.95 -4.84 11.04
CA CYS A 123 9.81 -5.87 10.46
C CYS A 123 9.88 -7.12 11.36
N VAL A 124 9.98 -6.93 12.68
CA VAL A 124 10.05 -8.03 13.65
C VAL A 124 8.78 -8.87 13.61
N VAL A 125 7.62 -8.21 13.61
CA VAL A 125 6.31 -8.89 13.64
C VAL A 125 5.80 -9.32 12.26
N ALA A 126 6.52 -9.01 11.17
CA ALA A 126 6.07 -9.29 9.80
C ALA A 126 5.77 -10.78 9.53
N SER A 127 6.41 -11.67 10.29
CA SER A 127 6.25 -13.12 10.17
C SER A 127 5.33 -13.75 11.22
N PHE A 128 4.82 -12.95 12.17
CA PHE A 128 4.00 -13.43 13.28
C PHE A 128 2.56 -13.66 12.84
N ASP A 129 1.80 -14.39 13.65
CA ASP A 129 0.35 -14.50 13.49
C ASP A 129 -0.32 -13.12 13.49
N THR A 130 -1.47 -13.01 12.82
CA THR A 130 -2.19 -11.74 12.64
C THR A 130 -2.59 -11.11 13.97
N GLU A 131 -3.11 -11.89 14.93
CA GLU A 131 -3.57 -11.36 16.21
C GLU A 131 -2.41 -11.04 17.14
N VAL A 132 -1.35 -11.85 17.11
CA VAL A 132 -0.11 -11.59 17.86
C VAL A 132 0.54 -10.31 17.36
N ARG A 133 0.68 -10.15 16.05
CA ARG A 133 1.21 -8.94 15.41
C ARG A 133 0.41 -7.70 15.83
N LYS A 134 -0.92 -7.77 15.75
CA LYS A 134 -1.80 -6.68 16.18
C LYS A 134 -1.58 -6.31 17.64
N THR A 135 -1.47 -7.31 18.52
CA THR A 135 -1.22 -7.13 19.96
C THR A 135 0.12 -6.47 20.23
N VAL A 136 1.19 -6.92 19.55
CA VAL A 136 2.53 -6.35 19.70
C VAL A 136 2.58 -4.90 19.24
N LEU A 137 2.09 -4.61 18.03
CA LEU A 137 2.10 -3.26 17.47
C LEU A 137 1.25 -2.29 18.30
N SER A 138 0.02 -2.68 18.65
CA SER A 138 -0.87 -1.82 19.45
C SER A 138 -0.29 -1.51 20.83
N SER A 139 0.33 -2.49 21.49
CA SER A 139 0.95 -2.29 22.80
C SER A 139 2.19 -1.41 22.72
N TYR A 140 3.03 -1.63 21.71
CA TYR A 140 4.23 -0.83 21.48
C TYR A 140 3.90 0.64 21.19
N PHE A 141 2.99 0.90 20.26
CA PHE A 141 2.62 2.28 19.91
C PHE A 141 1.81 2.98 21.00
N LEU A 142 1.03 2.24 21.80
CA LEU A 142 0.43 2.78 23.02
C LEU A 142 1.49 3.25 24.02
N ALA A 143 2.48 2.41 24.33
CA ALA A 143 3.54 2.79 25.25
C ALA A 143 4.37 3.97 24.72
N LEU A 144 4.70 3.97 23.43
CA LEU A 144 5.42 5.08 22.79
C LEU A 144 4.65 6.40 22.92
N ALA A 145 3.34 6.39 22.66
CA ALA A 145 2.50 7.58 22.76
C ALA A 145 2.42 8.08 24.21
N VAL A 146 2.15 7.20 25.16
CA VAL A 146 2.04 7.56 26.59
C VAL A 146 3.36 8.13 27.12
N LEU A 147 4.52 7.58 26.72
CA LEU A 147 5.83 8.13 27.11
C LEU A 147 6.04 9.54 26.52
N ARG A 148 5.69 9.76 25.26
CA ARG A 148 5.78 11.08 24.59
C ARG A 148 4.87 12.11 25.26
N GLU A 149 3.63 11.74 25.59
CA GLU A 149 2.67 12.61 26.29
C GLU A 149 3.17 13.05 27.69
N ASN A 150 3.99 12.22 28.33
CA ASN A 150 4.60 12.51 29.63
C ASN A 150 5.99 13.19 29.51
N ASN A 151 6.34 13.70 28.32
CA ASN A 151 7.63 14.37 28.03
C ASN A 151 8.86 13.51 28.33
N VAL A 152 8.74 12.18 28.22
CA VAL A 152 9.86 11.27 28.38
C VAL A 152 10.57 11.10 27.05
N GLU A 153 11.86 11.43 27.02
CA GLU A 153 12.69 11.17 25.86
C GLU A 153 12.94 9.67 25.74
N VAL A 154 12.57 9.10 24.60
CA VAL A 154 12.75 7.68 24.29
C VAL A 154 13.75 7.53 23.15
N SER A 155 14.63 6.53 23.27
CA SER A 155 15.44 6.08 22.15
C SER A 155 14.51 5.60 21.04
N SER A 156 14.24 6.43 20.03
CA SER A 156 13.57 5.99 18.82
C SER A 156 14.37 4.83 18.21
N GLY A 157 13.68 3.76 17.81
CA GLY A 157 14.29 2.63 17.11
C GLY A 157 15.01 3.08 15.82
N PRO A 158 15.68 2.15 15.12
CA PRO A 158 16.46 2.51 13.95
C PRO A 158 15.56 3.13 12.87
N LYS A 159 16.05 4.20 12.22
CA LYS A 159 15.29 4.97 11.22
C LYS A 159 15.10 4.17 9.93
N SER A 160 14.00 4.42 9.21
CA SER A 160 13.76 3.83 7.89
C SER A 160 14.92 4.11 6.93
N ALA A 161 15.49 3.05 6.35
CA ALA A 161 16.56 3.12 5.37
C ALA A 161 16.11 3.86 4.10
N LEU A 162 14.82 3.78 3.74
CA LEU A 162 14.26 4.50 2.61
C LEU A 162 14.29 6.02 2.87
N LEU A 163 13.84 6.45 4.05
CA LEU A 163 13.89 7.88 4.42
C LEU A 163 15.33 8.38 4.51
N SER A 164 16.26 7.58 5.04
CA SER A 164 17.69 7.90 5.00
C SER A 164 18.23 8.01 3.58
N ALA A 165 17.84 7.11 2.67
CA ALA A 165 18.24 7.18 1.27
C ALA A 165 17.66 8.41 0.55
N VAL A 166 16.46 8.87 0.91
CA VAL A 166 15.90 10.14 0.43
C VAL A 166 16.73 11.32 0.93
N ALA A 167 17.05 11.37 2.22
CA ALA A 167 17.89 12.44 2.79
C ALA A 167 19.28 12.49 2.13
N ASP A 168 19.85 11.32 1.80
CA ASP A 168 21.11 11.16 1.08
C ASP A 168 20.99 11.41 -0.44
N LYS A 169 19.79 11.72 -0.96
CA LYS A 169 19.50 11.88 -2.40
C LYS A 169 19.80 10.64 -3.26
N LYS A 170 19.76 9.46 -2.65
CA LYS A 170 19.86 8.13 -3.29
C LYS A 170 18.51 7.53 -3.64
N ALA A 171 17.41 8.10 -3.14
CA ALA A 171 16.05 7.74 -3.48
C ALA A 171 15.20 8.98 -3.71
N SER A 172 14.23 8.87 -4.63
CA SER A 172 13.14 9.81 -4.85
C SER A 172 11.83 9.02 -4.80
N VAL A 173 10.93 9.48 -3.92
CA VAL A 173 9.68 8.80 -3.55
C VAL A 173 8.49 9.60 -4.04
N PHE A 174 7.49 8.92 -4.61
CA PHE A 174 6.21 9.51 -4.98
C PHE A 174 5.07 8.91 -4.14
N ALA A 175 4.05 9.68 -3.81
CA ALA A 175 2.87 9.19 -3.10
C ALA A 175 1.73 8.88 -4.07
N LEU A 176 1.09 7.73 -3.86
CA LEU A 176 -0.08 7.27 -4.59
C LEU A 176 -1.24 7.10 -3.62
N PHE A 177 -2.42 7.50 -4.06
CA PHE A 177 -3.67 7.29 -3.32
C PHE A 177 -4.68 6.60 -4.24
N GLY A 178 -5.18 5.45 -3.84
CA GLY A 178 -6.22 4.70 -4.58
C GLY A 178 -7.60 5.37 -4.57
N GLY A 179 -8.58 4.73 -5.19
CA GLY A 179 -9.98 5.11 -5.14
C GLY A 179 -10.87 3.88 -4.91
N GLN A 180 -12.16 4.02 -5.19
CA GLN A 180 -13.05 2.85 -5.24
C GLN A 180 -12.64 1.89 -6.37
N GLY A 181 -12.94 0.61 -6.19
CA GLY A 181 -12.55 -0.42 -7.15
C GLY A 181 -13.26 -1.74 -6.86
N THR A 182 -12.50 -2.81 -6.68
CA THR A 182 -13.05 -4.14 -6.37
C THR A 182 -13.14 -4.45 -4.88
N ASN A 183 -12.64 -3.58 -4.00
CA ASN A 183 -12.60 -3.81 -2.56
C ASN A 183 -13.87 -3.28 -1.86
N GLU A 184 -14.74 -4.17 -1.41
CA GLU A 184 -15.95 -3.84 -0.63
C GLU A 184 -15.67 -3.72 0.87
N VAL A 185 -14.51 -4.18 1.33
CA VAL A 185 -14.15 -4.29 2.75
C VAL A 185 -13.08 -3.27 3.16
N TYR A 186 -13.02 -2.12 2.47
CA TYR A 186 -12.06 -1.05 2.77
C TYR A 186 -12.11 -0.59 4.24
N PHE A 187 -13.27 -0.67 4.90
CA PHE A 187 -13.44 -0.28 6.30
C PHE A 187 -12.69 -1.21 7.27
N ASP A 188 -12.37 -2.44 6.87
CA ASP A 188 -11.52 -3.34 7.68
C ASP A 188 -10.10 -2.79 7.82
N GLU A 189 -9.61 -2.06 6.81
CA GLU A 189 -8.32 -1.39 6.89
C GLU A 189 -8.38 -0.21 7.86
N LEU A 190 -9.46 0.58 7.83
CA LEU A 190 -9.67 1.64 8.83
C LEU A 190 -9.79 1.09 10.26
N GLN A 191 -10.50 -0.03 10.44
CA GLN A 191 -10.57 -0.73 11.72
C GLN A 191 -9.18 -1.19 12.17
N SER A 192 -8.39 -1.78 11.28
CA SER A 192 -7.03 -2.21 11.59
C SER A 192 -6.13 -1.03 11.99
N LEU A 193 -6.24 0.11 11.30
CA LEU A 193 -5.51 1.33 11.64
C LEU A 193 -5.94 1.87 13.01
N TYR A 194 -7.24 1.89 13.30
CA TYR A 194 -7.79 2.32 14.58
C TYR A 194 -7.33 1.42 15.73
N ASP A 195 -7.39 0.10 15.55
CA ASP A 195 -7.04 -0.85 16.61
C ASP A 195 -5.55 -0.85 16.92
N ILE A 196 -4.70 -0.77 15.90
CA ILE A 196 -3.23 -0.83 16.05
C ILE A 196 -2.67 0.53 16.48
N TYR A 197 -3.08 1.61 15.83
CA TYR A 197 -2.48 2.94 16.01
C TYR A 197 -3.41 3.91 16.74
N LYS A 198 -4.33 3.39 17.57
CA LYS A 198 -5.32 4.17 18.32
C LYS A 198 -4.79 5.48 18.93
N PRO A 199 -3.62 5.51 19.60
CA PRO A 199 -3.11 6.75 20.19
C PRO A 199 -2.84 7.85 19.15
N PHE A 200 -2.49 7.48 17.91
CA PHE A 200 -2.15 8.43 16.85
C PHE A 200 -3.35 8.87 16.03
N VAL A 201 -4.36 8.00 15.87
CA VAL A 201 -5.49 8.27 14.95
C VAL A 201 -6.81 8.58 15.65
N SER A 202 -6.98 8.22 16.93
CA SER A 202 -8.30 8.34 17.58
C SER A 202 -8.80 9.77 17.69
N SER A 203 -7.96 10.73 18.08
CA SER A 203 -8.31 12.15 18.18
C SER A 203 -8.64 12.74 16.80
N PHE A 204 -7.82 12.43 15.79
CA PHE A 204 -8.04 12.81 14.40
C PHE A 204 -9.38 12.28 13.87
N LEU A 205 -9.65 10.98 14.05
CA LEU A 205 -10.89 10.34 13.60
C LEU A 205 -12.11 10.91 14.34
N ALA A 206 -11.98 11.20 15.64
CA ALA A 206 -13.04 11.85 16.41
C ALA A 206 -13.32 13.27 15.92
N GLY A 207 -12.29 14.09 15.67
CA GLY A 207 -12.44 15.43 15.10
C GLY A 207 -13.15 15.39 13.76
N VAL A 208 -12.68 14.57 12.82
CA VAL A 208 -13.33 14.44 11.49
C VAL A 208 -14.76 13.91 11.60
N THR A 209 -15.01 12.95 12.48
CA THR A 209 -16.35 12.38 12.64
C THR A 209 -17.33 13.39 13.23
N ASN A 210 -16.93 14.10 14.28
CA ASN A 210 -17.80 15.04 15.00
C ASN A 210 -17.97 16.36 14.25
N ASP A 211 -16.93 16.85 13.59
CA ASP A 211 -16.93 18.19 12.97
C ASP A 211 -17.40 18.16 11.50
N ALA A 212 -17.35 16.98 10.84
CA ALA A 212 -17.80 16.84 9.46
C ALA A 212 -18.84 15.73 9.27
N LEU A 213 -18.49 14.47 9.52
CA LEU A 213 -19.32 13.34 9.06
C LEU A 213 -20.71 13.28 9.71
N ILE A 214 -20.80 13.41 11.04
CA ILE A 214 -22.06 13.39 11.77
C ILE A 214 -22.94 14.59 11.37
N PRO A 215 -22.46 15.86 11.42
CA PRO A 215 -23.26 17.02 11.01
C PRO A 215 -23.74 16.94 9.55
N LEU A 216 -22.87 16.50 8.63
CA LEU A 216 -23.20 16.39 7.21
C LEU A 216 -24.25 15.30 6.96
N ALA A 217 -24.11 14.13 7.60
CA ALA A 217 -25.11 13.06 7.53
C ALA A 217 -26.45 13.50 8.14
N ALA A 218 -26.43 14.19 9.28
CA ALA A 218 -27.63 14.70 9.95
C ALA A 218 -28.36 15.75 9.11
N ALA A 219 -27.62 16.69 8.50
CA ALA A 219 -28.17 17.68 7.57
C ALA A 219 -28.80 17.05 6.32
N ASN A 220 -28.38 15.83 5.97
CA ASN A 220 -28.90 15.05 4.85
C ASN A 220 -29.74 13.84 5.31
N SER A 221 -30.28 13.87 6.54
CA SER A 221 -31.05 12.76 7.13
C SER A 221 -32.34 12.42 6.38
N ALA A 222 -32.87 13.35 5.57
CA ALA A 222 -33.99 13.08 4.66
C ALA A 222 -33.60 12.15 3.49
N SER A 223 -32.30 12.01 3.20
CA SER A 223 -31.79 11.09 2.19
C SER A 223 -31.68 9.67 2.74
N PRO A 224 -32.19 8.65 2.03
CA PRO A 224 -32.06 7.26 2.47
C PRO A 224 -30.61 6.76 2.49
N HIS A 225 -29.66 7.52 1.91
CA HIS A 225 -28.24 7.19 1.89
C HIS A 225 -27.57 7.22 3.27
N TYR A 226 -28.17 7.91 4.25
CA TYR A 226 -27.57 8.10 5.57
C TYR A 226 -28.44 7.55 6.71
N ASN A 227 -29.25 6.51 6.44
CA ASN A 227 -30.15 5.90 7.42
C ASN A 227 -29.43 5.35 8.67
N PHE A 228 -28.15 5.00 8.56
CA PHE A 228 -27.32 4.55 9.70
C PHE A 228 -26.37 5.66 10.21
N GLY A 229 -26.50 6.87 9.69
CA GLY A 229 -25.59 7.97 9.95
C GLY A 229 -24.18 7.71 9.43
N LEU A 230 -23.23 8.52 9.92
CA LEU A 230 -21.79 8.38 9.67
C LEU A 230 -21.00 8.54 10.99
N ASP A 231 -21.48 7.92 12.07
CA ASP A 231 -20.75 7.88 13.36
C ASP A 231 -19.66 6.79 13.33
N VAL A 232 -18.60 7.10 12.60
CA VAL A 232 -17.47 6.20 12.34
C VAL A 232 -16.77 5.77 13.62
N VAL A 233 -16.60 6.68 14.58
CA VAL A 233 -15.93 6.37 15.85
C VAL A 233 -16.75 5.38 16.68
N SER A 234 -18.07 5.52 16.72
CA SER A 234 -18.93 4.54 17.39
C SER A 234 -18.87 3.17 16.72
N TRP A 235 -18.78 3.11 15.38
CA TRP A 235 -18.60 1.85 14.66
C TRP A 235 -17.25 1.19 14.95
N LEU A 236 -16.16 1.98 14.95
CA LEU A 236 -14.79 1.48 15.21
C LEU A 236 -14.58 1.03 16.65
N SER A 237 -15.19 1.74 17.61
CA SER A 237 -15.08 1.42 19.04
C SER A 237 -16.01 0.29 19.49
N GLY A 238 -16.98 -0.09 18.67
CA GLY A 238 -18.04 -1.05 19.03
C GLY A 238 -19.15 -0.46 19.90
N ALA A 239 -19.17 0.86 20.13
CA ALA A 239 -20.27 1.53 20.83
C ALA A 239 -21.59 1.44 20.06
N SER A 240 -21.52 1.38 18.73
CA SER A 240 -22.65 1.10 17.84
C SER A 240 -22.30 -0.06 16.89
N PRO A 241 -23.29 -0.89 16.48
CA PRO A 241 -23.06 -1.92 15.49
C PRO A 241 -22.53 -1.32 14.18
N ARG A 242 -21.50 -1.94 13.62
CA ARG A 242 -21.00 -1.60 12.28
C ARG A 242 -22.10 -1.87 11.23
N PRO A 243 -22.38 -0.93 10.31
CA PRO A 243 -23.32 -1.16 9.22
C PRO A 243 -22.90 -2.30 8.29
N SER A 244 -23.84 -2.79 7.48
CA SER A 244 -23.57 -3.87 6.53
C SER A 244 -22.57 -3.46 5.46
N THR A 245 -21.87 -4.44 4.87
CA THR A 245 -20.94 -4.23 3.76
C THR A 245 -21.60 -3.49 2.60
N ALA A 246 -22.87 -3.78 2.29
CA ALA A 246 -23.61 -3.09 1.23
C ALA A 246 -23.83 -1.60 1.53
N TYR A 247 -24.09 -1.22 2.78
CA TYR A 247 -24.20 0.19 3.16
C TYR A 247 -22.85 0.89 3.07
N LEU A 248 -21.80 0.27 3.60
CA LEU A 248 -20.43 0.82 3.55
C LEU A 248 -19.94 0.96 2.11
N ALA A 249 -20.24 0.01 1.23
CA ALA A 249 -19.88 0.06 -0.19
C ALA A 249 -20.70 1.06 -1.01
N SER A 250 -21.82 1.60 -0.47
CA SER A 250 -22.58 2.63 -1.18
C SER A 250 -21.73 3.89 -1.37
N VAL A 251 -21.85 4.55 -2.52
CA VAL A 251 -20.99 5.68 -2.88
C VAL A 251 -21.04 6.84 -1.87
N PRO A 252 -22.22 7.29 -1.38
CA PRO A 252 -22.29 8.37 -0.39
C PRO A 252 -21.53 8.08 0.92
N VAL A 253 -21.36 6.81 1.27
CA VAL A 253 -20.66 6.36 2.48
C VAL A 253 -19.18 6.06 2.18
N SER A 254 -18.91 5.25 1.15
CA SER A 254 -17.54 4.84 0.81
C SER A 254 -16.66 5.97 0.32
N PHE A 255 -17.17 6.95 -0.43
CA PHE A 255 -16.34 8.07 -0.93
C PHE A 255 -15.60 8.79 0.20
N PRO A 256 -16.29 9.39 1.20
CA PRO A 256 -15.61 10.07 2.30
C PRO A 256 -14.80 9.10 3.17
N LEU A 257 -15.27 7.86 3.40
CA LEU A 257 -14.58 6.94 4.31
C LEU A 257 -13.31 6.31 3.70
N ILE A 258 -13.24 6.16 2.38
CA ILE A 258 -12.00 5.79 1.69
C ILE A 258 -10.97 6.90 1.82
N GLY A 259 -11.37 8.17 1.64
CA GLY A 259 -10.48 9.31 1.88
C GLY A 259 -10.02 9.39 3.34
N LEU A 260 -10.92 9.11 4.29
CA LEU A 260 -10.57 9.05 5.72
C LEU A 260 -9.53 7.97 6.00
N THR A 261 -9.68 6.80 5.38
CA THR A 261 -8.75 5.68 5.50
C THR A 261 -7.37 6.05 4.96
N GLN A 262 -7.31 6.71 3.80
CA GLN A 262 -6.06 7.19 3.19
C GLN A 262 -5.32 8.20 4.07
N LEU A 263 -6.06 9.17 4.61
CA LEU A 263 -5.50 10.20 5.47
C LEU A 263 -5.04 9.60 6.81
N ALA A 264 -5.78 8.65 7.38
CA ALA A 264 -5.36 7.92 8.57
C ALA A 264 -4.08 7.09 8.31
N GLN A 265 -3.99 6.40 7.16
CA GLN A 265 -2.79 5.65 6.76
C GLN A 265 -1.56 6.57 6.64
N TYR A 266 -1.72 7.74 6.01
CA TYR A 266 -0.65 8.73 5.90
C TYR A 266 -0.25 9.30 7.28
N LEU A 267 -1.22 9.60 8.14
CA LEU A 267 -0.98 10.08 9.50
C LEU A 267 -0.21 9.05 10.35
N VAL A 268 -0.52 7.76 10.19
CA VAL A 268 0.26 6.68 10.82
C VAL A 268 1.69 6.70 10.34
N ALA A 269 1.95 6.83 9.03
CA ALA A 269 3.31 6.90 8.50
C ALA A 269 4.11 8.08 9.07
N CYS A 270 3.48 9.26 9.20
CA CYS A 270 4.08 10.42 9.88
C CYS A 270 4.46 10.10 11.33
N ASN A 271 3.53 9.54 12.11
CA ASN A 271 3.74 9.25 13.54
C ASN A 271 4.79 8.15 13.77
N VAL A 272 4.81 7.11 12.95
CA VAL A 272 5.81 6.03 12.99
C VAL A 272 7.19 6.58 12.64
N ALA A 273 7.29 7.44 11.62
CA ALA A 273 8.53 8.13 11.27
C ALA A 273 8.97 9.18 12.32
N GLY A 274 8.10 9.54 13.26
CA GLY A 274 8.35 10.60 14.24
C GLY A 274 8.44 11.98 13.59
N MET A 275 7.67 12.22 12.53
CA MET A 275 7.67 13.43 11.72
C MET A 275 6.30 14.11 11.74
N THR A 276 6.29 15.44 11.63
CA THR A 276 5.06 16.17 11.29
C THR A 276 4.63 15.84 9.84
N PRO A 277 3.35 16.05 9.49
CA PRO A 277 2.88 15.87 8.11
C PRO A 277 3.71 16.62 7.06
N GLY A 278 4.22 17.81 7.39
CA GLY A 278 5.06 18.64 6.54
C GLY A 278 6.47 18.10 6.38
N GLN A 279 7.09 17.67 7.47
CA GLN A 279 8.40 17.00 7.45
C GLN A 279 8.35 15.71 6.63
N TYR A 280 7.30 14.91 6.80
CA TYR A 280 7.13 13.68 6.02
C TYR A 280 6.88 13.98 4.54
N ARG A 281 6.04 14.98 4.24
CA ARG A 281 5.77 15.47 2.87
C ARG A 281 7.05 15.93 2.16
N GLU A 282 8.00 16.55 2.85
CA GLU A 282 9.30 16.95 2.27
C GLU A 282 10.15 15.78 1.78
N THR A 283 9.90 14.56 2.27
CA THR A 283 10.53 13.33 1.77
C THR A 283 9.89 12.82 0.46
N ILE A 284 8.78 13.41 0.03
CA ILE A 284 8.00 13.01 -1.14
C ILE A 284 8.23 14.02 -2.26
N SER A 285 8.65 13.53 -3.43
CA SER A 285 8.97 14.33 -4.62
C SER A 285 7.73 14.77 -5.41
N GLY A 286 6.59 14.12 -5.19
CA GLY A 286 5.30 14.46 -5.79
C GLY A 286 4.24 13.43 -5.43
N ALA A 287 2.96 13.79 -5.62
CA ALA A 287 1.83 12.94 -5.30
C ALA A 287 0.81 12.92 -6.44
N THR A 288 0.03 11.84 -6.52
CA THR A 288 -1.19 11.79 -7.34
C THR A 288 -2.15 10.78 -6.73
N GLY A 289 -3.38 10.76 -7.21
CA GLY A 289 -4.35 9.78 -6.75
C GLY A 289 -5.30 9.37 -7.85
N HIS A 290 -5.69 8.10 -7.82
CA HIS A 290 -6.63 7.53 -8.77
C HIS A 290 -8.05 7.88 -8.36
N SER A 291 -8.77 8.54 -9.27
CA SER A 291 -10.13 9.02 -9.04
C SER A 291 -10.17 9.89 -7.77
N GLN A 292 -11.04 9.57 -6.80
CA GLN A 292 -11.14 10.30 -5.53
C GLN A 292 -9.84 10.41 -4.72
N GLY A 293 -8.85 9.54 -4.95
CA GLY A 293 -7.56 9.60 -4.24
C GLY A 293 -6.80 10.91 -4.45
N ILE A 294 -7.07 11.62 -5.55
CA ILE A 294 -6.43 12.91 -5.86
C ILE A 294 -6.69 13.96 -4.76
N VAL A 295 -7.82 13.86 -4.07
CA VAL A 295 -8.19 14.77 -2.98
C VAL A 295 -7.27 14.57 -1.77
N SER A 296 -6.93 13.32 -1.45
CA SER A 296 -5.96 13.00 -0.40
C SER A 296 -4.55 13.47 -0.78
N ALA A 297 -4.16 13.36 -2.05
CA ALA A 297 -2.90 13.90 -2.56
C ALA A 297 -2.81 15.44 -2.42
N VAL A 298 -3.90 16.16 -2.70
CA VAL A 298 -4.01 17.60 -2.45
C VAL A 298 -3.92 17.92 -0.95
N ALA A 299 -4.69 17.21 -0.13
CA ALA A 299 -4.71 17.43 1.31
C ALA A 299 -3.33 17.25 1.95
N ILE A 300 -2.58 16.20 1.62
CA ILE A 300 -1.23 16.00 2.17
C ILE A 300 -0.23 17.03 1.65
N SER A 301 -0.36 17.48 0.39
CA SER A 301 0.53 18.51 -0.18
C SER A 301 0.33 19.86 0.49
N ALA A 302 -0.90 20.16 0.93
CA ALA A 302 -1.28 21.39 1.62
C ALA A 302 -1.03 21.37 3.15
N SER A 303 -0.60 20.24 3.72
CA SER A 303 -0.55 20.04 5.18
C SER A 303 0.86 20.09 5.73
N ASP A 304 1.06 20.80 6.84
CA ASP A 304 2.38 21.03 7.45
C ASP A 304 2.48 20.53 8.92
N SER A 305 1.68 21.09 9.82
CA SER A 305 1.51 20.59 11.19
C SER A 305 0.36 19.59 11.31
N PHE A 306 0.23 18.89 12.46
CA PHE A 306 -0.90 17.99 12.73
C PHE A 306 -2.25 18.73 12.74
N GLU A 307 -2.27 19.99 13.20
CA GLU A 307 -3.45 20.84 13.19
C GLU A 307 -3.85 21.20 11.75
N SER A 308 -2.89 21.67 10.94
CA SER A 308 -3.16 22.00 9.53
C SER A 308 -3.55 20.75 8.72
N PHE A 309 -3.00 19.59 9.07
CA PHE A 309 -3.39 18.31 8.48
C PHE A 309 -4.85 17.97 8.79
N THR A 310 -5.26 18.13 10.05
CA THR A 310 -6.65 17.91 10.45
C THR A 310 -7.59 18.89 9.74
N ALA A 311 -7.20 20.16 9.61
CA ALA A 311 -7.98 21.17 8.87
C ALA A 311 -8.13 20.82 7.38
N ASN A 312 -7.04 20.39 6.71
CA ASN A 312 -7.10 19.95 5.31
C ASN A 312 -7.87 18.64 5.14
N ALA A 313 -7.79 17.73 6.11
CA ALA A 313 -8.61 16.52 6.12
C ALA A 313 -10.10 16.85 6.21
N LEU A 314 -10.50 17.79 7.07
CA LEU A 314 -11.91 18.24 7.15
C LEU A 314 -12.41 18.79 5.81
N LYS A 315 -11.60 19.60 5.11
CA LYS A 315 -11.92 20.08 3.75
C LYS A 315 -12.08 18.92 2.77
N ALA A 316 -11.13 17.97 2.76
CA ALA A 316 -11.16 16.78 1.91
C ALA A 316 -12.38 15.91 2.15
N ILE A 317 -12.71 15.63 3.41
CA ILE A 317 -13.84 14.78 3.79
C ILE A 317 -15.18 15.46 3.47
N ARG A 318 -15.30 16.78 3.72
CA ARG A 318 -16.49 17.53 3.31
C ARG A 318 -16.68 17.48 1.78
N TRP A 319 -15.61 17.70 1.02
CA TRP A 319 -15.65 17.61 -0.44
C TRP A 319 -16.03 16.20 -0.93
N LEU A 320 -15.42 15.15 -0.35
CA LEU A 320 -15.69 13.76 -0.72
C LEU A 320 -17.12 13.34 -0.37
N PHE A 321 -17.65 13.80 0.77
CA PHE A 321 -19.04 13.56 1.18
C PHE A 321 -20.00 14.09 0.11
N PHE A 322 -19.86 15.37 -0.28
CA PHE A 322 -20.73 15.96 -1.29
C PHE A 322 -20.51 15.36 -2.67
N SER A 323 -19.28 14.97 -3.01
CA SER A 323 -18.99 14.29 -4.29
C SER A 323 -19.65 12.92 -4.39
N GLY A 324 -19.66 12.17 -3.28
CA GLY A 324 -20.40 10.92 -3.17
C GLY A 324 -21.91 11.14 -3.29
N LEU A 325 -22.44 12.13 -2.56
CA LEU A 325 -23.87 12.47 -2.56
C LEU A 325 -24.36 12.92 -3.95
N ARG A 326 -23.68 13.91 -4.56
CA ARG A 326 -24.07 14.47 -5.86
C ARG A 326 -23.90 13.46 -6.98
N GLY A 327 -22.85 12.63 -6.93
CA GLY A 327 -22.68 11.50 -7.85
C GLY A 327 -23.87 10.54 -7.78
N GLN A 328 -24.27 10.15 -6.56
CA GLN A 328 -25.39 9.22 -6.36
C GLN A 328 -26.75 9.83 -6.72
N GLN A 329 -26.95 11.14 -6.51
CA GLN A 329 -28.15 11.86 -6.93
C GLN A 329 -28.25 12.01 -8.46
N ALA A 330 -27.12 12.28 -9.12
CA ALA A 330 -27.05 12.39 -10.58
C ALA A 330 -27.29 11.04 -11.27
N PHE A 331 -26.87 9.94 -10.63
CA PHE A 331 -27.07 8.58 -11.14
C PHE A 331 -27.62 7.63 -10.07
N PRO A 332 -28.95 7.61 -9.86
CA PRO A 332 -29.58 6.74 -8.87
C PRO A 332 -29.41 5.25 -9.19
N VAL A 333 -29.35 4.42 -8.14
CA VAL A 333 -29.33 2.96 -8.30
C VAL A 333 -30.68 2.47 -8.82
N VAL A 334 -30.65 1.74 -9.94
CA VAL A 334 -31.83 1.12 -10.54
C VAL A 334 -31.79 -0.38 -10.29
N ALA A 335 -32.93 -0.96 -9.90
CA ALA A 335 -33.06 -2.40 -9.72
C ALA A 335 -32.86 -3.14 -11.06
N LEU A 336 -32.07 -4.20 -11.03
CA LEU A 336 -31.86 -5.08 -12.17
C LEU A 336 -32.67 -6.37 -11.99
N GLU A 337 -33.06 -6.97 -13.12
CA GLU A 337 -33.74 -8.26 -13.09
C GLU A 337 -32.84 -9.33 -12.45
N PRO A 338 -33.37 -10.16 -11.51
CA PRO A 338 -32.56 -11.16 -10.83
C PRO A 338 -31.83 -12.13 -11.76
N GLY A 339 -32.41 -12.45 -12.92
CA GLY A 339 -31.79 -13.32 -13.92
C GLY A 339 -30.52 -12.72 -14.54
N ILE A 340 -30.49 -11.40 -14.77
CA ILE A 340 -29.29 -10.69 -15.28
C ILE A 340 -28.18 -10.70 -14.24
N VAL A 341 -28.54 -10.47 -12.97
CA VAL A 341 -27.59 -10.49 -11.87
C VAL A 341 -26.98 -11.88 -11.70
N ALA A 342 -27.82 -12.92 -11.70
CA ALA A 342 -27.36 -14.31 -11.61
C ALA A 342 -26.43 -14.69 -12.76
N ASP A 343 -26.83 -14.40 -14.02
CA ASP A 343 -26.00 -14.70 -15.20
C ASP A 343 -24.63 -13.99 -15.17
N SER A 344 -24.58 -12.73 -14.72
CA SER A 344 -23.34 -11.98 -14.59
C SER A 344 -22.40 -12.54 -13.51
N ILE A 345 -22.97 -12.99 -12.39
CA ILE A 345 -22.19 -13.62 -11.31
C ILE A 345 -21.68 -15.00 -11.74
N GLU A 346 -22.53 -15.82 -12.34
CA GLU A 346 -22.17 -17.16 -12.83
C GLU A 346 -21.12 -17.11 -13.95
N GLY A 347 -21.14 -16.08 -14.80
CA GLY A 347 -20.12 -15.84 -15.81
C GLY A 347 -18.77 -15.34 -15.27
N GLY A 348 -18.70 -15.03 -13.96
CA GLY A 348 -17.50 -14.55 -13.28
C GLY A 348 -17.22 -13.05 -13.41
N GLU A 349 -18.17 -12.27 -13.94
CA GLU A 349 -18.03 -10.82 -14.06
C GLU A 349 -18.46 -10.06 -12.80
N GLY A 350 -19.23 -10.69 -11.91
CA GLY A 350 -19.71 -10.10 -10.65
C GLY A 350 -21.05 -9.38 -10.79
N MET A 351 -21.50 -8.71 -9.72
CA MET A 351 -22.77 -7.97 -9.71
C MET A 351 -22.69 -6.79 -10.69
N PRO A 352 -23.65 -6.62 -11.62
CA PRO A 352 -23.61 -5.51 -12.56
C PRO A 352 -23.71 -4.15 -11.87
N THR A 353 -22.80 -3.26 -12.24
CA THR A 353 -22.68 -1.88 -11.75
C THR A 353 -22.40 -0.94 -12.93
N PRO A 354 -22.48 0.39 -12.74
CA PRO A 354 -22.18 1.33 -13.81
C PRO A 354 -20.69 1.48 -14.20
N MET A 355 -19.81 0.61 -13.70
CA MET A 355 -18.38 0.62 -14.04
C MET A 355 -17.85 -0.80 -14.28
N LEU A 356 -17.34 -1.06 -15.49
CA LEU A 356 -16.87 -2.37 -15.95
C LEU A 356 -15.36 -2.34 -16.26
N SER A 357 -14.56 -3.08 -15.51
CA SER A 357 -13.14 -3.28 -15.80
C SER A 357 -12.93 -4.30 -16.92
N ILE A 358 -12.07 -3.95 -17.88
CA ILE A 358 -11.62 -4.82 -18.98
C ILE A 358 -10.09 -4.82 -19.01
N THR A 359 -9.48 -5.98 -18.76
CA THR A 359 -8.01 -6.14 -18.75
C THR A 359 -7.57 -7.21 -19.73
N GLY A 360 -6.62 -6.90 -20.60
CA GLY A 360 -6.06 -7.83 -21.58
C GLY A 360 -6.35 -7.47 -23.03
N LEU A 361 -7.20 -6.48 -23.31
CA LEU A 361 -7.46 -5.94 -24.66
C LEU A 361 -6.77 -4.59 -24.85
N LYS A 362 -6.38 -4.23 -26.07
CA LYS A 362 -5.94 -2.87 -26.44
C LYS A 362 -7.14 -1.92 -26.51
N LEU A 363 -6.90 -0.61 -26.37
CA LEU A 363 -7.94 0.41 -26.45
C LEU A 363 -8.80 0.29 -27.72
N THR A 364 -8.14 0.15 -28.88
CA THR A 364 -8.82 0.03 -30.18
C THR A 364 -9.73 -1.19 -30.28
N GLU A 365 -9.40 -2.28 -29.58
CA GLU A 365 -10.23 -3.49 -29.52
C GLU A 365 -11.47 -3.24 -28.64
N VAL A 366 -11.28 -2.60 -27.48
CA VAL A 366 -12.37 -2.24 -26.55
C VAL A 366 -13.35 -1.26 -27.20
N GLU A 367 -12.84 -0.19 -27.81
CA GLU A 367 -13.65 0.83 -28.50
C GLU A 367 -14.46 0.24 -29.65
N ALA A 368 -13.92 -0.74 -30.38
CA ALA A 368 -14.65 -1.42 -31.45
C ALA A 368 -15.86 -2.20 -30.92
N HIS A 369 -15.74 -2.85 -29.75
CA HIS A 369 -16.86 -3.51 -29.10
C HIS A 369 -17.88 -2.50 -28.54
N ILE A 370 -17.41 -1.42 -27.89
CA ILE A 370 -18.26 -0.33 -27.41
C ILE A 370 -19.06 0.28 -28.56
N LYS A 371 -18.41 0.60 -29.69
CA LYS A 371 -19.08 1.20 -30.86
C LYS A 371 -20.20 0.32 -31.39
N LYS A 372 -19.98 -1.00 -31.45
CA LYS A 372 -21.01 -1.96 -31.86
C LYS A 372 -22.17 -1.97 -30.87
N THR A 373 -21.89 -2.03 -29.57
CA THR A 373 -22.93 -1.98 -28.53
C THR A 373 -23.72 -0.68 -28.57
N ASN A 374 -23.04 0.47 -28.64
CA ASN A 374 -23.64 1.80 -28.69
C ASN A 374 -24.51 2.06 -29.92
N ALA A 375 -24.29 1.35 -31.03
CA ALA A 375 -25.15 1.47 -32.22
C ALA A 375 -26.60 1.01 -31.96
N HIS A 376 -26.82 0.25 -30.89
CA HIS A 376 -28.14 -0.24 -30.47
C HIS A 376 -28.69 0.50 -29.25
N LEU A 377 -27.98 1.49 -28.71
CA LEU A 377 -28.33 2.18 -27.48
C LEU A 377 -28.72 3.64 -27.76
N ALA A 378 -29.71 4.12 -27.02
CA ALA A 378 -30.04 5.54 -26.99
C ALA A 378 -28.90 6.36 -26.35
N GLU A 379 -28.87 7.67 -26.58
CA GLU A 379 -27.78 8.54 -26.11
C GLU A 379 -27.53 8.45 -24.61
N ASN A 380 -28.61 8.43 -23.81
CA ASN A 380 -28.56 8.29 -22.36
C ASN A 380 -28.22 6.87 -21.87
N ALA A 381 -27.98 5.93 -22.77
CA ALA A 381 -27.60 4.55 -22.45
C ALA A 381 -26.22 4.16 -22.98
N LYS A 382 -25.52 5.07 -23.68
CA LYS A 382 -24.23 4.80 -24.30
C LYS A 382 -23.11 4.54 -23.29
N LEU A 383 -22.14 3.77 -23.76
CA LEU A 383 -20.95 3.38 -23.02
C LEU A 383 -19.73 4.16 -23.50
N SER A 384 -18.81 4.49 -22.60
CA SER A 384 -17.54 5.13 -22.93
C SER A 384 -16.40 4.57 -22.08
N VAL A 385 -15.18 4.60 -22.60
CA VAL A 385 -13.99 4.36 -21.77
C VAL A 385 -13.76 5.61 -20.92
N SER A 386 -13.62 5.40 -19.62
CA SER A 386 -13.47 6.48 -18.63
C SER A 386 -12.15 6.40 -17.89
N LEU A 387 -11.62 5.20 -17.66
CA LEU A 387 -10.35 5.00 -16.99
C LEU A 387 -9.40 4.28 -17.94
N HIS A 388 -8.29 4.92 -18.26
CA HIS A 388 -7.16 4.37 -19.00
C HIS A 388 -6.07 4.02 -17.99
N ASN A 389 -6.29 2.91 -17.28
CA ASN A 389 -5.42 2.47 -16.19
C ASN A 389 -4.07 1.95 -16.70
N GLY A 390 -3.99 1.49 -17.94
CA GLY A 390 -2.74 1.07 -18.58
C GLY A 390 -2.96 0.73 -20.05
N PRO A 391 -1.93 0.26 -20.78
CA PRO A 391 -2.00 0.03 -22.22
C PRO A 391 -3.02 -1.06 -22.62
N ARG A 392 -3.37 -1.94 -21.68
CA ARG A 392 -4.37 -3.00 -21.86
C ARG A 392 -5.30 -3.15 -20.65
N ALA A 393 -5.53 -2.08 -19.89
CA ALA A 393 -6.36 -2.10 -18.70
C ALA A 393 -7.25 -0.85 -18.71
N PHE A 394 -8.56 -1.06 -18.88
CA PHE A 394 -9.53 0.01 -19.07
C PHE A 394 -10.74 -0.18 -18.16
N VAL A 395 -11.45 0.90 -17.87
CA VAL A 395 -12.79 0.84 -17.28
C VAL A 395 -13.77 1.55 -18.19
N VAL A 396 -14.86 0.86 -18.49
CA VAL A 396 -15.98 1.34 -19.29
C VAL A 396 -17.11 1.74 -18.35
N THR A 397 -17.70 2.91 -18.58
CA THR A 397 -18.80 3.43 -17.77
C THR A 397 -20.08 3.54 -18.57
N GLY A 398 -21.20 3.49 -17.86
CA GLY A 398 -22.55 3.64 -18.40
C GLY A 398 -23.56 2.85 -17.58
N PRO A 399 -24.85 2.81 -17.96
CA PRO A 399 -25.85 2.07 -17.20
C PRO A 399 -25.51 0.59 -17.09
N ALA A 400 -25.73 0.01 -15.91
CA ALA A 400 -25.37 -1.39 -15.63
C ALA A 400 -25.98 -2.37 -16.64
N LEU A 401 -27.21 -2.12 -17.09
CA LEU A 401 -27.87 -2.91 -18.12
C LEU A 401 -27.16 -2.83 -19.49
N SER A 402 -26.72 -1.63 -19.90
CA SER A 402 -25.94 -1.44 -21.13
C SER A 402 -24.59 -2.15 -21.05
N LEU A 403 -23.91 -2.04 -19.90
CA LEU A 403 -22.62 -2.72 -19.64
C LEU A 403 -22.78 -4.24 -19.65
N TYR A 404 -23.87 -4.77 -19.11
CA TYR A 404 -24.20 -6.19 -19.23
C TYR A 404 -24.35 -6.60 -20.71
N GLY A 405 -25.01 -5.77 -21.53
CA GLY A 405 -25.05 -5.96 -22.98
C GLY A 405 -23.65 -6.09 -23.61
N LEU A 406 -22.70 -5.23 -23.20
CA LEU A 406 -21.30 -5.35 -23.62
C LEU A 406 -20.64 -6.65 -23.13
N VAL A 407 -20.87 -7.06 -21.87
CA VAL A 407 -20.37 -8.33 -21.30
C VAL A 407 -20.81 -9.52 -22.15
N THR A 408 -22.10 -9.61 -22.49
CA THR A 408 -22.61 -10.74 -23.30
C THR A 408 -21.96 -10.81 -24.68
N HIS A 409 -21.62 -9.66 -25.28
CA HIS A 409 -20.88 -9.61 -26.54
C HIS A 409 -19.43 -10.07 -26.36
N LEU A 410 -18.76 -9.58 -25.31
CA LEU A 410 -17.36 -9.92 -25.02
C LEU A 410 -17.18 -11.42 -24.70
N ARG A 411 -18.12 -12.05 -23.98
CA ARG A 411 -18.09 -13.49 -23.70
C ARG A 411 -18.00 -14.36 -24.97
N LYS A 412 -18.63 -13.93 -26.07
CA LYS A 412 -18.61 -14.65 -27.35
C LYS A 412 -17.22 -14.64 -28.01
N VAL A 413 -16.42 -13.63 -27.70
CA VAL A 413 -15.09 -13.40 -28.30
C VAL A 413 -13.98 -13.92 -27.39
N ARG A 414 -14.16 -13.85 -26.07
CA ARG A 414 -13.22 -14.31 -25.05
C ARG A 414 -12.93 -15.81 -25.18
N ALA A 415 -11.66 -16.20 -24.99
CA ALA A 415 -11.30 -17.59 -24.82
C ALA A 415 -11.90 -18.14 -23.50
N PRO A 416 -12.56 -19.32 -23.49
CA PRO A 416 -12.97 -19.97 -22.25
C PRO A 416 -11.79 -20.17 -21.29
N SER A 417 -12.04 -20.04 -19.99
CA SER A 417 -11.03 -20.28 -18.95
C SER A 417 -10.47 -21.70 -19.08
N GLY A 418 -9.14 -21.83 -19.11
CA GLY A 418 -8.46 -23.11 -19.23
C GLY A 418 -8.40 -23.70 -20.66
N LEU A 419 -8.89 -22.99 -21.69
CA LEU A 419 -8.72 -23.44 -23.07
C LEU A 419 -7.22 -23.44 -23.47
N ASP A 420 -6.66 -24.62 -23.73
CA ASP A 420 -5.33 -24.74 -24.30
C ASP A 420 -5.33 -24.34 -25.78
N GLN A 421 -4.59 -23.28 -26.10
CA GLN A 421 -4.40 -22.78 -27.46
C GLN A 421 -2.95 -22.95 -27.95
N SER A 422 -2.13 -23.75 -27.26
CA SER A 422 -0.73 -24.00 -27.59
C SER A 422 -0.54 -24.62 -28.98
N LYS A 423 -1.53 -25.40 -29.44
CA LYS A 423 -1.59 -26.03 -30.77
C LYS A 423 -2.31 -25.19 -31.83
N THR A 424 -2.88 -24.05 -31.45
CA THR A 424 -3.54 -23.12 -32.37
C THR A 424 -2.54 -22.06 -32.84
N PRO A 425 -2.46 -21.79 -34.16
CA PRO A 425 -1.63 -20.69 -34.69
C PRO A 425 -1.93 -19.38 -33.97
N PHE A 426 -0.89 -18.61 -33.60
CA PHE A 426 -1.05 -17.42 -32.75
C PHE A 426 -2.12 -16.44 -33.25
N SER A 427 -2.16 -16.17 -34.55
CA SER A 427 -3.14 -15.27 -35.18
C SER A 427 -4.59 -15.78 -35.18
N GLN A 428 -4.80 -17.06 -34.93
CA GLN A 428 -6.12 -17.70 -34.87
C GLN A 428 -6.56 -17.97 -33.43
N ARG A 429 -5.72 -17.65 -32.43
CA ARG A 429 -6.08 -17.81 -31.03
C ARG A 429 -7.18 -16.83 -30.65
N LYS A 430 -8.14 -17.30 -29.87
CA LYS A 430 -9.10 -16.44 -29.20
C LYS A 430 -8.37 -15.55 -28.19
N PRO A 431 -8.72 -14.26 -28.09
CA PRO A 431 -8.11 -13.36 -27.14
C PRO A 431 -8.43 -13.80 -25.70
N VAL A 432 -7.42 -13.73 -24.84
CA VAL A 432 -7.53 -13.98 -23.40
C VAL A 432 -7.54 -12.64 -22.69
N PHE A 433 -8.65 -12.32 -22.02
CA PHE A 433 -8.84 -11.08 -21.29
C PHE A 433 -9.86 -11.29 -20.18
N SER A 434 -9.79 -10.47 -19.12
CA SER A 434 -10.73 -10.49 -18.00
C SER A 434 -11.71 -9.31 -18.10
N VAL A 435 -12.93 -9.56 -17.65
CA VAL A 435 -14.01 -8.58 -17.58
C VAL A 435 -14.63 -8.71 -16.20
N ARG A 436 -14.75 -7.61 -15.45
CA ARG A 436 -15.30 -7.63 -14.09
C ARG A 436 -15.94 -6.30 -13.75
N PHE A 437 -17.15 -6.33 -13.21
CA PHE A 437 -17.79 -5.15 -12.65
C PHE A 437 -17.06 -4.67 -11.40
N LEU A 438 -16.87 -3.36 -11.29
CA LEU A 438 -16.32 -2.72 -10.10
C LEU A 438 -17.45 -2.46 -9.11
N VAL A 439 -17.14 -2.43 -7.81
CA VAL A 439 -18.15 -2.21 -6.77
C VAL A 439 -18.33 -0.72 -6.56
N VAL A 440 -18.87 -0.07 -7.59
CA VAL A 440 -19.04 1.39 -7.65
C VAL A 440 -20.42 1.69 -8.21
N GLY A 441 -21.25 2.36 -7.41
CA GLY A 441 -22.65 2.65 -7.74
C GLY A 441 -22.88 3.84 -8.67
N VAL A 442 -21.82 4.53 -9.11
CA VAL A 442 -21.87 5.77 -9.89
C VAL A 442 -20.88 5.71 -11.06
N PRO A 443 -21.26 6.09 -12.30
CA PRO A 443 -20.36 6.14 -13.45
C PRO A 443 -19.47 7.40 -13.41
N TYR A 444 -18.52 7.45 -12.46
CA TYR A 444 -17.53 8.54 -12.41
C TYR A 444 -16.72 8.65 -13.71
N HIS A 445 -16.16 9.83 -13.96
CA HIS A 445 -15.37 10.13 -15.15
C HIS A 445 -16.18 9.98 -16.45
N SER A 446 -17.43 10.42 -16.44
CA SER A 446 -18.33 10.28 -17.59
C SER A 446 -19.28 11.46 -17.73
N THR A 447 -19.83 11.59 -18.94
CA THR A 447 -20.81 12.63 -19.27
C THR A 447 -22.11 12.49 -18.46
N TYR A 448 -22.37 11.33 -17.85
CA TYR A 448 -23.52 11.12 -16.96
C TYR A 448 -23.52 12.04 -15.73
N LEU A 449 -22.35 12.56 -15.34
CA LEU A 449 -22.21 13.45 -14.19
C LEU A 449 -22.03 14.92 -14.61
N SER A 450 -22.37 15.27 -15.85
CA SER A 450 -22.37 16.66 -16.30
C SER A 450 -23.34 17.49 -15.44
N GLY A 451 -22.92 18.69 -15.02
CA GLY A 451 -23.68 19.53 -14.10
C GLY A 451 -23.44 19.24 -12.62
N ALA A 452 -22.76 18.13 -12.26
CA ALA A 452 -22.48 17.80 -10.85
C ALA A 452 -21.41 18.74 -10.24
N THR A 453 -20.43 19.17 -11.03
CA THR A 453 -19.40 20.13 -10.62
C THR A 453 -20.01 21.45 -10.17
N GLU A 454 -20.87 22.03 -11.00
CA GLU A 454 -21.51 23.32 -10.74
C GLU A 454 -22.41 23.26 -9.51
N LYS A 455 -23.18 22.17 -9.36
CA LYS A 455 -24.03 21.95 -8.18
C LYS A 455 -23.20 21.81 -6.91
N LEU A 456 -22.16 20.99 -6.92
CA LEU A 456 -21.32 20.79 -5.74
C LEU A 456 -20.67 22.10 -5.29
N ILE A 457 -20.08 22.85 -6.24
CA ILE A 457 -19.41 24.11 -5.92
C ILE A 457 -20.42 25.16 -5.44
N ALA A 458 -21.50 25.38 -6.19
CA ALA A 458 -22.43 26.47 -5.89
C ALA A 458 -23.33 26.17 -4.68
N GLU A 459 -23.86 24.96 -4.56
CA GLU A 459 -24.86 24.62 -3.53
C GLU A 459 -24.22 24.09 -2.24
N ASP A 460 -23.18 23.24 -2.33
CA ASP A 460 -22.65 22.52 -1.15
C ASP A 460 -21.42 23.22 -0.53
N LEU A 461 -20.60 23.84 -1.39
CA LEU A 461 -19.42 24.60 -0.99
C LEU A 461 -19.68 26.12 -0.99
N GLY A 462 -20.84 26.60 -1.43
CA GLY A 462 -21.16 28.03 -1.44
C GLY A 462 -20.26 28.89 -2.35
N GLY A 463 -19.60 28.27 -3.34
CA GLY A 463 -18.60 28.91 -4.19
C GLY A 463 -17.20 28.97 -3.60
N ASP A 464 -16.95 28.32 -2.45
CA ASP A 464 -15.67 28.36 -1.77
C ASP A 464 -14.55 27.61 -2.52
N GLU A 465 -13.39 28.25 -2.60
CA GLU A 465 -12.14 27.60 -3.00
C GLU A 465 -11.50 26.93 -1.78
N LEU A 466 -11.42 25.60 -1.78
CA LEU A 466 -10.91 24.84 -0.64
C LEU A 466 -9.38 24.91 -0.52
N TRP A 467 -8.68 24.92 -1.66
CA TRP A 467 -7.21 25.00 -1.75
C TRP A 467 -6.79 25.89 -2.90
N LYS A 468 -5.70 26.62 -2.73
CA LYS A 468 -5.04 27.37 -3.78
C LYS A 468 -3.77 26.66 -4.24
N ALA A 469 -3.33 26.95 -5.45
CA ALA A 469 -2.07 26.42 -5.98
C ALA A 469 -0.86 26.70 -5.06
N GLU A 470 -0.83 27.87 -4.40
CA GLU A 470 0.20 28.28 -3.45
C GLU A 470 0.20 27.48 -2.13
N ASP A 471 -0.91 26.83 -1.78
CA ASP A 471 -1.01 25.99 -0.58
C ASP A 471 -0.24 24.68 -0.77
N LEU A 472 -0.16 24.17 -2.00
CA LEU A 472 0.44 22.88 -2.33
C LEU A 472 1.98 22.97 -2.33
N LYS A 473 2.65 22.22 -1.45
CA LYS A 473 4.11 22.31 -1.27
C LYS A 473 4.90 21.30 -2.12
N ILE A 474 4.26 20.24 -2.58
CA ILE A 474 4.82 19.26 -3.53
C ILE A 474 3.95 19.17 -4.79
N PRO A 475 4.50 18.75 -5.95
CA PRO A 475 3.70 18.55 -7.14
C PRO A 475 2.54 17.60 -6.87
N VAL A 476 1.34 17.97 -7.33
CA VAL A 476 0.19 17.07 -7.37
C VAL A 476 -0.20 16.89 -8.82
N PHE A 477 -0.05 15.68 -9.36
CA PHE A 477 -0.26 15.45 -10.79
C PHE A 477 -1.73 15.19 -11.11
N ASN A 478 -2.26 15.99 -12.03
CA ASN A 478 -3.59 15.87 -12.58
C ASN A 478 -3.80 14.49 -13.22
N THR A 479 -4.97 13.90 -12.98
CA THR A 479 -5.32 12.53 -13.37
C THR A 479 -5.59 12.35 -14.88
N GLU A 480 -5.92 13.43 -15.61
CA GLU A 480 -6.18 13.42 -17.05
C GLU A 480 -4.89 13.66 -17.85
N ASP A 481 -4.13 14.70 -17.51
CA ASP A 481 -3.01 15.19 -18.35
C ASP A 481 -1.63 15.13 -17.68
N GLY A 482 -1.55 14.76 -16.40
CA GLY A 482 -0.29 14.68 -15.65
C GLY A 482 0.36 16.02 -15.31
N THR A 483 -0.33 17.14 -15.54
CA THR A 483 0.19 18.47 -15.19
C THR A 483 0.24 18.68 -13.67
N ASP A 484 1.18 19.51 -13.21
CA ASP A 484 1.30 19.86 -11.78
C ASP A 484 0.22 20.89 -11.41
N LEU A 485 -0.67 20.53 -10.49
CA LEU A 485 -1.74 21.41 -10.02
C LEU A 485 -1.22 22.70 -9.36
N ARG A 486 0.05 22.76 -8.92
CA ARG A 486 0.69 24.03 -8.47
C ARG A 486 0.82 25.07 -9.58
N GLN A 487 0.76 24.65 -10.83
CA GLN A 487 0.86 25.52 -12.00
C GLN A 487 -0.51 25.92 -12.54
N LEU A 488 -1.59 25.41 -11.94
CA LEU A 488 -2.94 25.74 -12.37
C LEU A 488 -3.23 27.22 -12.11
N SER A 489 -3.67 27.94 -13.15
CA SER A 489 -4.11 29.33 -13.05
C SER A 489 -5.58 29.48 -12.68
N THR A 490 -6.33 28.38 -12.71
CA THR A 490 -7.75 28.28 -12.38
C THR A 490 -7.95 27.64 -11.00
N SER A 491 -9.22 27.44 -10.62
CA SER A 491 -9.63 26.83 -9.35
C SER A 491 -9.16 25.38 -9.22
N ILE A 492 -8.47 25.06 -8.12
CA ILE A 492 -8.09 23.68 -7.77
C ILE A 492 -9.35 22.88 -7.45
N THR A 493 -10.29 23.47 -6.71
CA THR A 493 -11.55 22.84 -6.33
C THR A 493 -12.38 22.47 -7.55
N ASN A 494 -12.48 23.35 -8.54
CA ASN A 494 -13.13 23.05 -9.82
C ASN A 494 -12.40 21.94 -10.58
N SER A 495 -11.08 22.02 -10.65
CA SER A 495 -10.26 20.98 -11.29
C SER A 495 -10.47 19.61 -10.66
N LEU A 496 -10.54 19.52 -9.32
CA LEU A 496 -10.83 18.26 -8.61
C LEU A 496 -12.22 17.72 -8.97
N CYS A 497 -13.24 18.59 -9.07
CA CYS A 497 -14.58 18.19 -9.48
C CYS A 497 -14.60 17.66 -10.91
N GLU A 498 -13.98 18.35 -11.86
CA GLU A 498 -13.89 17.91 -13.24
C GLU A 498 -13.14 16.58 -13.37
N GLN A 499 -11.97 16.45 -12.71
CA GLN A 499 -11.15 15.24 -12.70
C GLN A 499 -11.91 14.00 -12.20
N ILE A 500 -12.90 14.16 -11.31
CA ILE A 500 -13.65 13.04 -10.72
C ILE A 500 -14.99 12.82 -11.41
N PHE A 501 -15.76 13.86 -11.69
CA PHE A 501 -17.10 13.71 -12.25
C PHE A 501 -17.06 13.37 -13.75
N THR A 502 -16.33 14.15 -14.55
CA THR A 502 -16.54 14.14 -16.01
C THR A 502 -15.30 13.75 -16.80
N LYS A 503 -14.10 14.17 -16.37
CA LYS A 503 -12.86 13.93 -17.11
C LYS A 503 -12.38 12.48 -16.97
N PRO A 504 -11.82 11.89 -18.04
CA PRO A 504 -11.25 10.56 -17.99
C PRO A 504 -9.94 10.56 -17.20
N ILE A 505 -9.56 9.39 -16.68
CA ILE A 505 -8.23 9.19 -16.09
C ILE A 505 -7.29 8.60 -17.13
N HIS A 506 -6.12 9.20 -17.29
CA HIS A 506 -4.99 8.63 -18.01
C HIS A 506 -3.87 8.31 -17.04
N TRP A 507 -3.97 7.15 -16.37
CA TRP A 507 -3.14 6.82 -15.23
C TRP A 507 -1.65 6.74 -15.57
N SER A 508 -1.31 6.20 -16.74
CA SER A 508 0.08 6.18 -17.22
C SER A 508 0.66 7.59 -17.46
N THR A 509 -0.18 8.58 -17.76
CA THR A 509 0.24 9.98 -17.89
C THR A 509 0.43 10.60 -16.51
N ALA A 510 -0.54 10.45 -15.61
CA ALA A 510 -0.48 10.96 -14.23
C ALA A 510 0.67 10.36 -13.40
N THR A 511 1.10 9.13 -13.74
CA THR A 511 2.21 8.42 -13.09
C THR A 511 3.47 8.35 -13.97
N ASN A 512 3.58 9.20 -14.98
CA ASN A 512 4.80 9.33 -15.79
C ASN A 512 5.90 10.08 -15.00
N PHE A 513 6.34 9.47 -13.91
CA PHE A 513 7.32 10.04 -13.00
C PHE A 513 8.65 10.32 -13.72
N PRO A 514 9.41 11.34 -13.27
CA PRO A 514 10.71 11.67 -13.84
C PRO A 514 11.68 10.49 -13.73
N GLU A 515 12.74 10.49 -14.54
CA GLU A 515 13.78 9.45 -14.49
C GLU A 515 14.46 9.31 -13.11
N SER A 516 14.41 10.36 -12.28
CA SER A 516 14.94 10.33 -10.92
C SER A 516 14.08 9.50 -9.96
N ALA A 517 12.83 9.19 -10.31
CA ALA A 517 11.92 8.44 -9.47
C ALA A 517 12.47 7.01 -9.25
N THR A 518 12.48 6.61 -7.98
CA THR A 518 12.96 5.28 -7.57
C THR A 518 11.88 4.48 -6.86
N HIS A 519 10.95 5.17 -6.20
CA HIS A 519 9.93 4.55 -5.38
C HIS A 519 8.58 5.25 -5.56
N ALA A 520 7.50 4.49 -5.46
CA ALA A 520 6.15 5.02 -5.27
C ALA A 520 5.47 4.29 -4.10
N VAL A 521 4.82 5.03 -3.20
CA VAL A 521 4.20 4.49 -1.99
C VAL A 521 2.68 4.65 -2.10
N ASP A 522 1.96 3.52 -2.11
CA ASP A 522 0.49 3.49 -2.14
C ASP A 522 -0.08 3.51 -0.72
N PHE A 523 -0.74 4.62 -0.39
CA PHE A 523 -1.51 4.84 0.83
C PHE A 523 -3.01 4.59 0.63
N GLY A 524 -3.43 4.16 -0.56
CA GLY A 524 -4.79 3.76 -0.87
C GLY A 524 -5.22 2.46 -0.19
N PRO A 525 -6.52 2.29 0.11
CA PRO A 525 -7.01 1.01 0.57
C PRO A 525 -7.07 -0.02 -0.57
N GLY A 526 -7.18 -1.29 -0.21
CA GLY A 526 -7.29 -2.43 -1.13
C GLY A 526 -6.06 -3.32 -1.18
N GLY A 527 -4.95 -2.96 -0.53
CA GLY A 527 -3.72 -3.73 -0.53
C GLY A 527 -3.34 -4.20 -1.95
N LEU A 528 -3.23 -5.52 -2.14
CA LEU A 528 -2.87 -6.12 -3.43
C LEU A 528 -3.96 -6.00 -4.53
N SER A 529 -5.16 -5.54 -4.18
CA SER A 529 -6.23 -5.16 -5.12
C SER A 529 -6.33 -3.64 -5.33
N GLY A 530 -5.47 -2.86 -4.67
CA GLY A 530 -5.40 -1.40 -4.77
C GLY A 530 -4.68 -0.91 -6.02
N ILE A 531 -4.36 0.39 -6.05
CA ILE A 531 -3.75 1.02 -7.22
C ILE A 531 -2.24 0.72 -7.35
N GLY A 532 -1.58 0.39 -6.23
CA GLY A 532 -0.15 0.09 -6.18
C GLY A 532 0.27 -1.01 -7.14
N PRO A 533 -0.30 -2.24 -7.09
CA PRO A 533 0.07 -3.32 -8.01
C PRO A 533 -0.19 -3.01 -9.48
N LEU A 534 -1.27 -2.27 -9.77
CA LEU A 534 -1.57 -1.81 -11.12
C LEU A 534 -0.50 -0.83 -11.62
N THR A 535 -0.08 0.10 -10.75
CA THR A 535 0.99 1.06 -11.05
C THR A 535 2.33 0.36 -11.19
N ALA A 536 2.64 -0.62 -10.34
CA ALA A 536 3.86 -1.43 -10.40
C ALA A 536 3.98 -2.14 -11.76
N LYS A 537 2.88 -2.71 -12.24
CA LYS A 537 2.83 -3.36 -13.56
C LYS A 537 3.06 -2.39 -14.71
N ASN A 538 2.55 -1.16 -14.62
CA ASN A 538 2.78 -0.14 -15.64
C ASN A 538 4.22 0.37 -15.65
N LEU A 539 4.87 0.39 -14.49
CA LEU A 539 6.25 0.88 -14.31
C LEU A 539 7.30 -0.25 -14.38
N ASP A 540 6.92 -1.47 -14.72
CA ASP A 540 7.86 -2.59 -14.81
C ASP A 540 8.96 -2.29 -15.84
N GLY A 541 10.19 -2.58 -15.46
CA GLY A 541 11.38 -2.23 -16.24
C GLY A 541 11.77 -0.74 -16.26
N ARG A 542 11.05 0.15 -15.57
CA ARG A 542 11.43 1.57 -15.40
C ARG A 542 12.29 1.87 -14.18
N GLY A 543 12.56 0.88 -13.34
CA GLY A 543 13.36 1.04 -12.11
C GLY A 543 12.62 1.70 -10.95
N VAL A 544 11.29 1.74 -10.98
CA VAL A 544 10.48 2.32 -9.89
C VAL A 544 9.87 1.20 -9.04
N ARG A 545 10.30 1.11 -7.77
CA ARG A 545 9.76 0.18 -6.78
C ARG A 545 8.45 0.70 -6.20
N VAL A 546 7.36 -0.06 -6.33
CA VAL A 546 6.09 0.31 -5.69
C VAL A 546 5.93 -0.42 -4.35
N ILE A 547 5.74 0.34 -3.27
CA ILE A 547 5.46 -0.14 -1.91
C ILE A 547 3.98 0.06 -1.63
N VAL A 548 3.26 -1.01 -1.28
CA VAL A 548 1.83 -0.96 -0.98
C VAL A 548 1.64 -1.05 0.52
N VAL A 549 1.44 0.08 1.21
CA VAL A 549 1.47 0.11 2.68
C VAL A 549 0.34 -0.75 3.29
N GLY A 550 -0.80 -0.84 2.60
CA GLY A 550 -1.92 -1.71 2.97
C GLY A 550 -1.68 -3.22 2.75
N ASP A 551 -0.58 -3.65 2.11
CA ASP A 551 -0.22 -5.07 1.99
C ASP A 551 0.27 -5.59 3.35
N ARG A 552 -0.66 -6.10 4.15
CA ARG A 552 -0.44 -6.50 5.55
C ARG A 552 0.84 -7.32 5.69
N ALA A 553 1.72 -6.85 6.57
CA ALA A 553 2.97 -7.49 7.02
C ALA A 553 4.15 -7.33 6.07
N LYS A 554 3.90 -6.94 4.81
CA LYS A 554 4.95 -6.79 3.79
C LYS A 554 5.19 -5.32 3.47
N GLY A 555 4.13 -4.58 3.18
CA GLY A 555 4.20 -3.20 2.74
C GLY A 555 4.70 -2.25 3.81
N ASP A 556 4.11 -2.31 5.00
CA ASP A 556 4.53 -1.53 6.15
C ASP A 556 5.93 -1.94 6.64
N ALA A 557 6.23 -3.24 6.69
CA ALA A 557 7.56 -3.72 6.99
C ALA A 557 8.63 -3.23 5.99
N GLU A 558 8.31 -3.14 4.69
CA GLU A 558 9.22 -2.61 3.67
C GLU A 558 9.39 -1.08 3.81
N LEU A 559 8.31 -0.33 4.06
CA LEU A 559 8.35 1.12 4.24
C LEU A 559 9.22 1.53 5.44
N TYR A 560 9.08 0.82 6.55
CA TYR A 560 9.78 1.12 7.81
C TYR A 560 11.10 0.35 7.99
N ASN A 561 11.53 -0.43 6.99
CA ASN A 561 12.75 -1.23 7.11
C ASN A 561 13.98 -0.35 7.36
N ALA A 562 14.73 -0.64 8.42
CA ALA A 562 15.89 0.15 8.81
C ALA A 562 17.23 -0.34 8.22
N GLU A 563 17.28 -1.54 7.65
CA GLU A 563 18.53 -2.19 7.23
C GLU A 563 18.80 -2.02 5.73
N ARG A 564 17.76 -2.11 4.89
CA ARG A 564 17.92 -2.14 3.43
C ARG A 564 16.80 -1.42 2.69
N VAL A 565 17.19 -0.76 1.60
CA VAL A 565 16.29 -0.25 0.58
C VAL A 565 16.31 -1.20 -0.62
N ARG A 566 15.13 -1.53 -1.15
CA ARG A 566 14.97 -2.38 -2.34
C ARG A 566 14.73 -1.51 -3.56
N TYR A 567 15.52 -1.70 -4.61
CA TYR A 567 15.38 -1.00 -5.88
C TYR A 567 14.97 -1.95 -6.98
N GLU A 568 14.14 -1.48 -7.91
CA GLU A 568 13.84 -2.18 -9.15
C GLU A 568 14.85 -1.83 -10.24
N GLU A 569 15.04 -2.74 -11.18
CA GLU A 569 16.00 -2.55 -12.26
C GLU A 569 15.37 -1.80 -13.44
N TRP A 570 16.07 -0.77 -13.92
CA TRP A 570 15.68 -0.11 -15.16
C TRP A 570 16.29 -0.85 -16.35
N TRP A 571 15.47 -1.62 -17.08
CA TRP A 571 15.94 -2.52 -18.13
C TRP A 571 16.65 -1.80 -19.27
N SER A 572 16.13 -0.68 -19.75
CA SER A 572 16.80 0.08 -20.82
C SER A 572 18.12 0.73 -20.40
N LYS A 573 18.43 0.81 -19.09
CA LYS A 573 19.74 1.24 -18.58
C LYS A 573 20.64 0.03 -18.30
N LYS A 574 20.14 -0.97 -17.56
CA LYS A 574 20.86 -2.19 -17.17
C LYS A 574 21.27 -3.07 -18.36
N PHE A 575 20.40 -3.19 -19.35
CA PHE A 575 20.59 -4.06 -20.52
C PHE A 575 20.83 -3.26 -21.81
N ALA A 576 21.19 -1.98 -21.69
CA ALA A 576 21.61 -1.17 -22.83
C ALA A 576 22.81 -1.83 -23.52
N PRO A 577 22.77 -2.06 -24.84
CA PRO A 577 23.95 -2.51 -25.58
C PRO A 577 25.06 -1.46 -25.47
N GLY A 578 26.24 -1.90 -25.05
CA GLY A 578 27.44 -1.07 -24.96
C GLY A 578 28.44 -1.36 -26.08
N LEU A 579 29.56 -0.65 -26.06
CA LEU A 579 30.74 -0.95 -26.86
C LEU A 579 31.94 -1.14 -25.93
N VAL A 580 32.71 -2.19 -26.16
CA VAL A 580 33.96 -2.47 -25.43
C VAL A 580 35.10 -2.65 -26.42
N LYS A 581 36.28 -2.12 -26.09
CA LYS A 581 37.50 -2.26 -26.88
C LYS A 581 38.44 -3.24 -26.20
N THR A 582 38.88 -4.26 -26.91
CA THR A 582 39.89 -5.21 -26.43
C THR A 582 41.30 -4.66 -26.62
N SER A 583 42.30 -5.32 -26.04
CA SER A 583 43.71 -4.89 -26.07
C SER A 583 44.32 -4.85 -27.47
N ASP A 584 43.81 -5.66 -28.40
CA ASP A 584 44.15 -5.67 -29.83
C ASP A 584 43.56 -4.47 -30.60
N GLY A 585 42.72 -3.67 -29.94
CA GLY A 585 42.06 -2.51 -30.52
C GLY A 585 40.72 -2.79 -31.21
N THR A 586 40.27 -4.04 -31.23
CA THR A 586 39.00 -4.44 -31.84
C THR A 586 37.81 -3.99 -30.98
N MET A 587 36.77 -3.47 -31.63
CA MET A 587 35.53 -3.04 -30.97
C MET A 587 34.49 -4.16 -31.00
N TYR A 588 33.86 -4.42 -29.86
CA TYR A 588 32.80 -5.41 -29.72
C TYR A 588 31.55 -4.80 -29.10
N LEU A 589 30.39 -5.34 -29.45
CA LEU A 589 29.15 -5.06 -28.73
C LEU A 589 29.21 -5.71 -27.34
N ASP A 590 29.00 -4.92 -26.30
CA ASP A 590 28.91 -5.37 -24.91
C ASP A 590 27.46 -5.66 -24.56
N THR A 591 27.17 -6.94 -24.37
CA THR A 591 25.90 -7.47 -23.88
C THR A 591 26.19 -8.61 -22.91
N PRO A 592 25.22 -9.05 -22.08
CA PRO A 592 25.41 -10.25 -21.26
C PRO A 592 25.85 -11.49 -22.06
N PHE A 593 25.36 -11.63 -23.29
CA PHE A 593 25.70 -12.75 -24.18
C PHE A 593 27.16 -12.69 -24.65
N SER A 594 27.62 -11.53 -25.12
CA SER A 594 28.99 -11.39 -25.61
C SER A 594 30.04 -11.44 -24.49
N ARG A 595 29.72 -10.91 -23.30
CA ARG A 595 30.56 -11.06 -22.10
C ARG A 595 30.73 -12.52 -21.68
N LEU A 596 29.66 -13.32 -21.77
CA LEU A 596 29.71 -14.73 -21.41
C LEU A 596 30.53 -15.56 -22.40
N LEU A 597 30.33 -15.34 -23.71
CA LEU A 597 30.92 -16.19 -24.75
C LEU A 597 32.26 -15.67 -25.30
N GLY A 598 32.63 -14.42 -25.02
CA GLY A 598 33.78 -13.77 -25.64
C GLY A 598 33.65 -13.63 -27.16
N LYS A 599 32.41 -13.60 -27.68
CA LYS A 599 32.08 -13.56 -29.11
C LYS A 599 30.99 -12.52 -29.38
N PRO A 600 30.83 -12.04 -30.63
CA PRO A 600 29.73 -11.14 -30.99
C PRO A 600 28.36 -11.71 -30.58
N PRO A 601 27.37 -10.88 -30.23
CA PRO A 601 26.04 -11.32 -29.79
C PRO A 601 25.13 -11.78 -30.93
N ILE A 602 25.69 -12.60 -31.82
CA ILE A 602 25.04 -13.20 -32.98
C ILE A 602 25.47 -14.67 -33.02
N MET A 603 24.51 -15.57 -33.20
CA MET A 603 24.79 -17.00 -33.27
C MET A 603 24.06 -17.68 -34.42
N VAL A 604 24.67 -18.76 -34.92
CA VAL A 604 24.04 -19.72 -35.83
C VAL A 604 23.50 -20.88 -34.99
N ALA A 605 22.18 -20.94 -34.82
CA ALA A 605 21.52 -21.98 -34.03
C ALA A 605 21.62 -23.37 -34.67
N GLY A 606 21.41 -24.41 -33.87
CA GLY A 606 21.41 -25.80 -34.31
C GLY A 606 20.27 -26.08 -35.29
N MET A 607 20.61 -26.43 -36.53
CA MET A 607 19.64 -26.68 -37.60
C MET A 607 19.95 -28.01 -38.28
N THR A 608 18.98 -28.92 -38.27
CA THR A 608 19.02 -30.08 -39.18
C THR A 608 18.38 -29.66 -40.50
N PRO A 609 19.05 -29.78 -41.67
CA PRO A 609 20.34 -30.47 -41.89
C PRO A 609 21.59 -29.57 -41.85
N SER A 610 21.45 -28.25 -41.85
CA SER A 610 22.52 -27.30 -42.20
C SER A 610 23.74 -27.30 -41.25
N THR A 611 23.54 -27.44 -39.94
CA THR A 611 24.64 -27.42 -38.95
C THR A 611 25.07 -28.80 -38.49
N VAL A 612 24.78 -29.85 -39.28
CA VAL A 612 25.27 -31.23 -39.07
C VAL A 612 26.69 -31.41 -39.63
N GLN A 613 27.06 -30.62 -40.66
CA GLN A 613 28.33 -30.74 -41.35
C GLN A 613 29.45 -30.00 -40.61
N ALA A 614 30.56 -30.69 -40.34
CA ALA A 614 31.72 -30.14 -39.63
C ALA A 614 32.33 -28.93 -40.36
N GLY A 615 32.44 -28.98 -41.70
CA GLY A 615 33.01 -27.88 -42.48
C GLY A 615 32.29 -26.55 -42.27
N PHE A 616 30.95 -26.55 -42.25
CA PHE A 616 30.18 -25.34 -41.99
C PHE A 616 30.34 -24.85 -40.55
N VAL A 617 30.29 -25.77 -39.57
CA VAL A 617 30.50 -25.44 -38.15
C VAL A 617 31.88 -24.82 -37.91
N SER A 618 32.95 -25.42 -38.47
CA SER A 618 34.30 -24.86 -38.41
C SER A 618 34.40 -23.50 -39.06
N ALA A 619 33.80 -23.31 -40.25
CA ALA A 619 33.85 -22.04 -40.96
C ALA A 619 33.26 -20.88 -40.12
N VAL A 620 32.13 -21.11 -39.44
CA VAL A 620 31.49 -20.11 -38.58
C VAL A 620 32.31 -19.83 -37.32
N LEU A 621 32.91 -20.86 -36.71
CA LEU A 621 33.80 -20.70 -35.55
C LEU A 621 35.05 -19.90 -35.91
N ASN A 622 35.67 -20.20 -37.05
CA ASN A 622 36.83 -19.49 -37.58
C ASN A 622 36.50 -18.04 -37.98
N ALA A 623 35.27 -17.78 -38.43
CA ALA A 623 34.76 -16.42 -38.63
C ALA A 623 34.50 -15.65 -37.32
N GLY A 624 34.70 -16.29 -36.15
CA GLY A 624 34.59 -15.64 -34.84
C GLY A 624 33.20 -15.70 -34.21
N TYR A 625 32.23 -16.38 -34.81
CA TYR A 625 30.84 -16.44 -34.33
C TYR A 625 30.56 -17.70 -33.51
N HIS A 626 29.49 -17.65 -32.70
CA HIS A 626 28.99 -18.81 -31.98
C HIS A 626 28.08 -19.67 -32.89
N ILE A 627 28.21 -20.99 -32.82
CA ILE A 627 27.40 -21.94 -33.59
C ILE A 627 27.18 -23.24 -32.81
N GLU A 628 26.04 -23.88 -33.04
CA GLU A 628 25.68 -25.18 -32.46
C GLU A 628 25.76 -26.30 -33.51
N LEU A 629 26.46 -27.40 -33.18
CA LEU A 629 26.43 -28.64 -33.96
C LEU A 629 25.07 -29.34 -33.80
N ALA A 630 24.34 -29.53 -34.90
CA ALA A 630 23.04 -30.19 -34.86
C ALA A 630 23.16 -31.70 -34.61
N GLY A 631 22.69 -32.15 -33.44
CA GLY A 631 22.66 -33.57 -33.07
C GLY A 631 21.71 -34.43 -33.92
N GLY A 632 20.68 -33.84 -34.54
CA GLY A 632 19.64 -34.57 -35.28
C GLY A 632 20.14 -35.38 -36.49
N GLY A 633 21.32 -35.06 -37.02
CA GLY A 633 21.96 -35.82 -38.10
C GLY A 633 22.92 -36.92 -37.64
N HIS A 634 23.08 -37.14 -36.33
CA HIS A 634 24.01 -38.12 -35.76
C HIS A 634 23.26 -39.26 -35.08
N TYR A 635 23.13 -40.38 -35.80
CA TYR A 635 22.32 -41.53 -35.40
C TYR A 635 22.92 -42.37 -34.26
N ASN A 636 24.21 -42.19 -33.93
CA ASN A 636 24.84 -42.83 -32.79
C ASN A 636 26.03 -42.02 -32.23
N ALA A 637 26.49 -42.41 -31.04
CA ALA A 637 27.60 -41.74 -30.35
C ALA A 637 28.93 -41.79 -31.14
N ALA A 638 29.17 -42.84 -31.93
CA ALA A 638 30.38 -42.96 -32.74
C ALA A 638 30.40 -41.92 -33.88
N ALA A 639 29.26 -41.73 -34.56
CA ALA A 639 29.08 -40.74 -35.62
C ALA A 639 29.25 -39.31 -35.08
N LEU A 640 28.64 -38.99 -33.93
CA LEU A 640 28.81 -37.69 -33.28
C LEU A 640 30.28 -37.43 -32.92
N ARG A 641 30.93 -38.38 -32.23
CA ARG A 641 32.36 -38.24 -31.86
C ARG A 641 33.27 -38.12 -33.08
N SER A 642 32.96 -38.84 -34.16
CA SER A 642 33.69 -38.72 -35.42
C SER A 642 33.56 -37.32 -36.00
N LYS A 643 32.34 -36.77 -35.99
CA LYS A 643 32.10 -35.41 -36.47
C LYS A 643 32.75 -34.35 -35.58
N MET A 644 32.74 -34.55 -34.26
CA MET A 644 33.42 -33.68 -33.31
C MET A 644 34.92 -33.61 -33.57
N ARG A 645 35.56 -34.76 -33.79
CA ARG A 645 36.98 -34.81 -34.14
C ARG A 645 37.28 -34.07 -35.44
N GLU A 646 36.43 -34.21 -36.45
CA GLU A 646 36.59 -33.56 -37.75
C GLU A 646 36.67 -32.04 -37.62
N PHE A 647 35.76 -31.40 -36.87
CA PHE A 647 35.78 -29.94 -36.75
C PHE A 647 36.81 -29.41 -35.75
N ILE A 648 37.13 -30.15 -34.67
CA ILE A 648 38.20 -29.77 -33.72
C ILE A 648 39.54 -29.63 -34.44
N ASN A 649 39.82 -30.55 -35.37
CA ASN A 649 41.06 -30.54 -36.15
C ASN A 649 41.18 -29.35 -37.11
N VAL A 650 40.06 -28.68 -37.46
CA VAL A 650 40.02 -27.55 -38.41
C VAL A 650 40.06 -26.19 -37.69
N ILE A 651 39.75 -26.14 -36.39
CA ILE A 651 39.77 -24.90 -35.58
C ILE A 651 41.14 -24.67 -34.91
N LEU A 652 41.91 -25.74 -34.71
CA LEU A 652 43.26 -25.69 -34.12
C LEU A 652 44.36 -25.37 -35.16
N LEU A 653 43.98 -25.16 -36.42
CA LEU A 653 44.81 -24.62 -37.50
C LEU A 653 44.40 -23.17 -37.75
#